data_AF-A0AAN6LRL4-F1
#
_entry.id   AF-A0AAN6LRL4-F1
#
_cell.length_a   1.000
_cell.length_b   1.000
_cell.length_c   1.000
_cell.angle_alpha   90.00
_cell.angle_beta   90.00
_cell.angle_gamma   90.00
#
_symmetry.space_group_name_H-M   'P 1'
#
loop_
_entity.id
_entity.type
_entity.pdbx_description
1 polymer ?
#
loop_
_entity_poly.entity_id
_entity_poly.type
_entity_poly.pdbx_seq_one_letter_code
_entity_poly.pdbx_strand_id
1 'polypeptide(L)'
;MRISALIPFLAWVAFSAVAYPQLGFHRRADEDPGIGVELEWEQGQIKNPNPKAVEAKDDDEILKKVKGKALIVEGRTTFTDRWKLTAEHDRLWNHVGISSLMYEWIVLGEVVKLSPGENDLILPGIGREILSSMTEWNPKEGDKVSIDEFPEEGWGSWQVASPKAFNIDNFFLGLQVTAPLPLSAVKDLLSNAEKKNNDPDYAFGAAWKKAWVIEKQDLEAVDYIEPNDIDDDVLGFFSLILSYVLSASDKKEAMKDNGPKQLLNLMPRTDFGTMFKLYIQAKSNSWRCKKSAKESAEDVTLYQAVERLASKRDIKLEELNFFWKKTEKTTEVGPGPVENPGPIGLPAPPPPPPPPPPPPPPPRAPGGFNKPIQSIPQKRALDMANWSTKDADDKAGKLSFKTWLEVVENDEKDPLSTMDKLVWDNQIGKLGDRTERNLYYSDVKLPIFEIRDIAGVSSNKLVEKLTNIEKAIKKFHEQGSRSVEKRQHAHLMMGKKACKLQCKTLAGIVKPCETECKNNEARGQGGKCQDCGRGKQPNIDRTGCVFDGSDCQLDEIKGATKCEKCPPGKIPDARARNCIERDPNKGKKQGKCPTGKILDPVQGGQDENTNNPICIDDDDKRCPPDQVAETRKKNKKNNDNEDYKPTCAAQNPADNHFDCDNKPGTYHHKEKAPGKDQMSNSCRSTRKKEEEKKSKYQERVKTAGPEVERKKTDKRDTRRRARMGSCMLAIAEVGALAADISQMTSEELEGAMELWPEGENLSEPLDDGTVPDHVIQIVPRKSVVVIGRRRPFRLPGNFGKLLTGIGKGAGGSAASNSIPKAARQFKKGDQGRAPASSVNIARASKAVGEIVKDKKFVSCLATAAIAAGGQQIVGRQENKLVIEGTSGTMNIDWSRKPIGKPLPEDKLDSEIKLKFSSEEDWGTSTFEYTTFTDMYVRERRVQYETCFEPNGDLRSAEVRGGCCAFYGNEDCTKYFFKMENRQHADIKKEHRGVNGIWCTFQADCMGAPLG
;
A
#
# COMPACT_ATOMS: atom_id res chain seq x y z
N MET A 1 9.40 67.50 -36.40
CA MET A 1 9.17 67.32 -34.95
C MET A 1 7.69 67.04 -34.70
N ARG A 2 7.31 65.77 -34.53
CA ARG A 2 5.98 65.34 -34.08
C ARG A 2 6.15 64.03 -33.32
N ILE A 3 5.74 64.02 -32.05
CA ILE A 3 5.82 62.88 -31.14
C ILE A 3 4.51 62.10 -31.28
N SER A 4 4.60 60.92 -31.89
CA SER A 4 3.56 59.89 -31.92
C SER A 4 4.24 58.56 -31.61
N ALA A 5 3.91 57.94 -30.48
CA ALA A 5 3.95 56.49 -30.18
C ALA A 5 4.21 56.24 -28.68
N LEU A 6 3.15 56.22 -27.86
CA LEU A 6 3.18 55.57 -26.54
C LEU A 6 1.77 55.36 -25.97
N ILE A 7 0.87 54.77 -26.76
CA ILE A 7 -0.40 54.20 -26.28
C ILE A 7 -0.71 52.96 -27.14
N PRO A 8 -0.03 51.82 -26.93
CA PRO A 8 -0.78 50.55 -26.83
C PRO A 8 -0.05 49.48 -25.98
N PHE A 9 0.27 49.74 -24.71
CA PHE A 9 0.80 48.70 -23.81
C PHE A 9 -0.12 48.38 -22.61
N LEU A 10 -1.09 49.26 -22.30
CA LEU A 10 -2.02 49.06 -21.19
C LEU A 10 -3.33 48.35 -21.58
N ALA A 11 -3.60 48.15 -22.87
CA ALA A 11 -4.82 47.47 -23.33
C ALA A 11 -4.67 45.94 -23.50
N TRP A 12 -3.44 45.40 -23.46
CA TRP A 12 -3.22 43.94 -23.60
C TRP A 12 -3.19 43.19 -22.27
N VAL A 13 -3.03 43.89 -21.14
CA VAL A 13 -3.12 43.29 -19.79
C VAL A 13 -4.58 43.06 -19.36
N ALA A 14 -5.56 43.62 -20.07
CA ALA A 14 -6.98 43.54 -19.71
C ALA A 14 -7.81 42.46 -20.45
N PHE A 15 -7.20 41.63 -21.32
CA PHE A 15 -7.94 40.68 -22.18
C PHE A 15 -7.47 39.21 -22.10
N SER A 16 -6.94 38.77 -20.94
CA SER A 16 -6.65 37.36 -20.66
C SER A 16 -7.43 36.77 -19.48
N ALA A 17 -8.52 37.42 -19.05
CA ALA A 17 -9.51 36.80 -18.17
C ALA A 17 -10.49 35.96 -19.00
N VAL A 18 -9.99 34.90 -19.63
CA VAL A 18 -10.84 33.79 -20.06
C VAL A 18 -11.33 33.13 -18.77
N ALA A 19 -12.64 33.13 -18.58
CA ALA A 19 -13.30 32.48 -17.47
C ALA A 19 -12.85 31.00 -17.41
N TYR A 20 -11.94 30.68 -16.50
CA TYR A 20 -11.86 29.33 -15.97
C TYR A 20 -13.21 29.05 -15.32
N PRO A 21 -13.90 27.95 -15.67
CA PRO A 21 -15.06 27.55 -14.89
C PRO A 21 -14.56 27.44 -13.45
N GLN A 22 -15.23 28.14 -12.53
CA GLN A 22 -15.01 27.95 -11.11
C GLN A 22 -15.21 26.46 -10.83
N LEU A 23 -14.09 25.73 -10.75
CA LEU A 23 -14.05 24.40 -10.18
C LEU A 23 -14.54 24.60 -8.76
N GLY A 24 -15.81 24.28 -8.54
CA GLY A 24 -16.36 24.23 -7.21
C GLY A 24 -15.40 23.38 -6.39
N PHE A 25 -14.83 23.96 -5.35
CA PHE A 25 -14.20 23.21 -4.28
C PHE A 25 -15.31 22.33 -3.70
N HIS A 26 -15.51 21.14 -4.28
CA HIS A 26 -16.26 20.09 -3.64
C HIS A 26 -15.58 19.91 -2.29
N ARG A 27 -16.29 20.25 -1.20
CA ARG A 27 -15.90 19.76 0.13
C ARG A 27 -15.66 18.27 -0.05
N ARG A 28 -14.40 17.87 0.10
CA ARG A 28 -14.02 16.46 0.10
C ARG A 28 -14.89 15.77 1.15
N ALA A 29 -15.42 14.60 0.79
CA ALA A 29 -16.40 13.93 1.64
C ALA A 29 -15.74 13.57 2.97
N ASP A 30 -16.50 13.56 4.06
CA ASP A 30 -15.99 13.17 5.39
C ASP A 30 -15.35 11.77 5.38
N GLU A 31 -15.72 10.93 4.40
CA GLU A 31 -15.22 9.59 4.17
C GLU A 31 -13.87 9.52 3.43
N ASP A 32 -13.35 10.62 2.88
CA ASP A 32 -12.03 10.63 2.24
C ASP A 32 -10.92 10.36 3.27
N PRO A 33 -9.84 9.65 2.91
CA PRO A 33 -8.78 9.31 3.85
C PRO A 33 -8.05 10.56 4.36
N GLY A 34 -8.13 10.77 5.66
CA GLY A 34 -7.46 11.82 6.42
C GLY A 34 -6.05 11.41 6.86
N ILE A 35 -5.24 12.41 7.21
CA ILE A 35 -3.96 12.19 7.89
C ILE A 35 -3.76 13.25 8.97
N GLY A 36 -3.75 12.81 10.22
CA GLY A 36 -3.43 13.62 11.39
C GLY A 36 -2.02 13.35 11.87
N VAL A 37 -1.39 14.36 12.45
CA VAL A 37 -0.04 14.27 13.02
C VAL A 37 0.00 15.08 14.30
N GLU A 38 0.48 14.50 15.38
CA GLU A 38 0.76 15.20 16.64
C GLU A 38 2.28 15.37 16.76
N LEU A 39 2.69 16.60 17.02
CA LEU A 39 4.08 17.01 17.19
C LEU A 39 4.24 17.48 18.64
N GLU A 40 4.62 16.54 19.51
CA GLU A 40 4.78 16.79 20.95
C GLU A 40 6.15 17.42 21.22
N TRP A 41 6.19 18.54 21.94
CA TRP A 41 7.46 19.11 22.39
C TRP A 41 7.66 18.92 23.89
N GLU A 42 8.42 17.89 24.25
CA GLU A 42 8.65 17.49 25.65
C GLU A 42 9.27 18.58 26.54
N GLN A 43 9.96 19.55 25.96
CA GLN A 43 10.57 20.65 26.72
C GLN A 43 9.71 21.91 26.75
N GLY A 44 8.64 21.98 25.95
CA GLY A 44 7.73 23.11 25.90
C GLY A 44 6.73 23.04 27.03
N GLN A 45 6.78 24.00 27.95
CA GLN A 45 5.85 24.06 29.09
C GLN A 45 5.24 25.45 29.21
N ILE A 46 3.97 25.50 29.59
CA ILE A 46 3.27 26.69 30.06
C ILE A 46 2.83 26.46 31.50
N LYS A 47 2.94 27.49 32.33
CA LYS A 47 2.51 27.47 33.73
C LYS A 47 1.41 28.50 33.96
N ASN A 48 0.49 28.18 34.87
CA ASN A 48 -0.44 29.16 35.37
C ASN A 48 -0.09 29.51 36.83
N PRO A 49 0.44 30.72 37.10
CA PRO A 49 0.87 31.10 38.44
C PRO A 49 -0.31 31.45 39.38
N ASN A 50 -1.56 31.43 38.90
CA ASN A 50 -2.72 31.73 39.73
C ASN A 50 -2.88 30.65 40.83
N PRO A 51 -3.03 31.04 42.11
CA PRO A 51 -3.26 30.11 43.22
C PRO A 51 -4.37 29.09 42.94
N LYS A 52 -5.45 29.49 42.26
CA LYS A 52 -6.54 28.58 41.90
C LYS A 52 -6.10 27.44 40.97
N ALA A 53 -5.19 27.72 40.04
CA ALA A 53 -4.60 26.69 39.18
C ALA A 53 -3.63 25.80 39.94
N VAL A 54 -2.89 26.36 40.89
CA VAL A 54 -1.97 25.61 41.76
C VAL A 54 -2.72 24.72 42.76
N GLU A 55 -3.90 25.13 43.22
CA GLU A 55 -4.76 24.37 44.12
C GLU A 55 -5.55 23.29 43.39
N ALA A 56 -5.91 23.50 42.13
CA ALA A 56 -6.67 22.55 41.29
C ALA A 56 -5.79 21.47 40.63
N LYS A 57 -4.70 21.04 41.26
CA LYS A 57 -3.73 20.10 40.67
C LYS A 57 -4.34 18.78 40.19
N ASP A 58 -5.40 18.32 40.85
CA ASP A 58 -6.04 17.03 40.55
C ASP A 58 -7.49 17.19 40.04
N ASP A 59 -7.84 18.35 39.46
CA ASP A 59 -9.18 18.56 38.90
C ASP A 59 -9.27 18.09 37.43
N ASP A 60 -9.62 16.81 37.27
CA ASP A 60 -9.84 16.16 35.98
C ASP A 60 -10.86 16.88 35.09
N GLU A 61 -11.88 17.53 35.66
CA GLU A 61 -12.91 18.22 34.88
C GLU A 61 -12.35 19.47 34.22
N ILE A 62 -11.42 20.15 34.89
CA ILE A 62 -10.77 21.31 34.29
C ILE A 62 -9.67 20.86 33.33
N LEU A 63 -8.92 19.80 33.65
CA LEU A 63 -7.93 19.24 32.72
C LEU A 63 -8.57 18.87 31.37
N LYS A 64 -9.76 18.25 31.39
CA LYS A 64 -10.56 17.97 30.18
C LYS A 64 -10.97 19.22 29.40
N LYS A 65 -11.13 20.37 30.07
CA LYS A 65 -11.50 21.64 29.44
C LYS A 65 -10.32 22.33 28.76
N VAL A 66 -9.09 22.12 29.24
CA VAL A 66 -7.88 22.73 28.67
C VAL A 66 -7.18 21.83 27.64
N LYS A 67 -7.19 20.51 27.85
CA LYS A 67 -6.49 19.56 26.97
C LYS A 67 -7.06 19.59 25.54
N GLY A 68 -6.17 19.69 24.56
CA GLY A 68 -6.50 19.75 23.14
C GLY A 68 -7.13 21.07 22.69
N LYS A 69 -7.25 22.07 23.59
CA LYS A 69 -7.68 23.42 23.21
C LYS A 69 -6.54 24.22 22.63
N ALA A 70 -6.85 25.08 21.66
CA ALA A 70 -5.85 25.90 21.00
C ALA A 70 -5.22 26.89 21.99
N LEU A 71 -3.91 27.06 21.93
CA LEU A 71 -3.23 28.16 22.57
C LEU A 71 -3.40 29.41 21.72
N ILE A 72 -3.68 30.53 22.36
CA ILE A 72 -3.76 31.85 21.73
C ILE A 72 -2.56 32.65 22.20
N VAL A 73 -1.75 33.11 21.24
CA VAL A 73 -0.62 34.01 21.46
C VAL A 73 -0.95 35.32 20.78
N GLU A 74 -0.92 36.42 21.53
CA GLU A 74 -1.29 37.73 21.02
C GLU A 74 -0.45 38.12 19.79
N GLY A 75 -1.14 38.47 18.69
CA GLY A 75 -0.51 38.89 17.44
C GLY A 75 0.17 37.78 16.63
N ARG A 76 -0.02 36.50 16.97
CA ARG A 76 0.61 35.36 16.27
C ARG A 76 -0.43 34.36 15.76
N THR A 77 -0.10 33.68 14.67
CA THR A 77 -0.91 32.57 14.16
C THR A 77 -0.52 31.28 14.89
N THR A 78 -1.38 30.82 15.80
CA THR A 78 -1.21 29.57 16.55
C THR A 78 -2.11 28.44 16.04
N PHE A 79 -3.00 28.71 15.09
CA PHE A 79 -3.81 27.70 14.44
C PHE A 79 -4.29 28.15 13.05
N THR A 80 -4.65 27.16 12.24
CA THR A 80 -5.32 27.30 10.94
C THR A 80 -6.52 26.33 10.90
N ASP A 81 -7.13 26.20 9.73
CA ASP A 81 -8.10 25.13 9.47
C ASP A 81 -7.46 23.73 9.35
N ARG A 82 -6.12 23.65 9.18
CA ARG A 82 -5.39 22.39 8.97
C ARG A 82 -4.56 21.94 10.16
N TRP A 83 -4.16 22.84 11.05
CA TRP A 83 -3.36 22.51 12.23
C TRP A 83 -3.61 23.48 13.39
N LYS A 84 -3.33 23.06 14.62
CA LYS A 84 -3.47 23.88 15.84
C LYS A 84 -2.31 23.64 16.80
N LEU A 85 -1.81 24.69 17.44
CA LEU A 85 -1.00 24.61 18.65
C LEU A 85 -1.94 24.43 19.85
N THR A 86 -1.84 23.34 20.59
CA THR A 86 -2.77 22.99 21.68
C THR A 86 -2.07 22.82 23.01
N ALA A 87 -2.81 22.99 24.09
CA ALA A 87 -2.37 22.61 25.44
C ALA A 87 -2.55 21.09 25.65
N GLU A 88 -1.56 20.44 26.24
CA GLU A 88 -1.57 19.01 26.57
C GLU A 88 -1.09 18.78 28.00
N HIS A 89 -1.47 17.66 28.60
CA HIS A 89 -1.07 17.32 29.96
C HIS A 89 0.40 16.88 30.01
N ASP A 90 1.13 17.34 31.02
CA ASP A 90 2.52 16.95 31.22
C ASP A 90 2.62 15.49 31.70
N ARG A 91 3.11 14.60 30.83
CA ARG A 91 3.26 13.16 31.13
C ARG A 91 4.47 12.85 32.01
N LEU A 92 5.46 13.74 32.08
CA LEU A 92 6.73 13.49 32.77
C LEU A 92 6.63 13.76 34.26
N TRP A 93 5.66 14.57 34.68
CA TRP A 93 5.52 15.04 36.05
C TRP A 93 4.10 14.78 36.55
N ASN A 94 3.86 13.59 37.10
CA ASN A 94 2.57 13.13 37.67
C ASN A 94 2.02 13.98 38.84
N HIS A 95 2.52 15.21 39.07
CA HIS A 95 2.27 16.02 40.26
C HIS A 95 2.01 17.51 40.01
N VAL A 96 1.98 17.98 38.75
CA VAL A 96 1.87 19.44 38.48
C VAL A 96 0.47 19.89 38.07
N GLY A 97 -0.41 18.99 37.65
CA GLY A 97 -1.81 19.30 37.38
C GLY A 97 -2.03 20.43 36.39
N ILE A 98 -3.17 21.13 36.49
CA ILE A 98 -3.50 22.26 35.61
C ILE A 98 -2.53 23.46 35.71
N SER A 99 -1.73 23.52 36.78
CA SER A 99 -0.75 24.59 36.96
C SER A 99 0.43 24.52 36.01
N SER A 100 0.66 23.37 35.36
CA SER A 100 1.68 23.19 34.32
C SER A 100 1.16 22.29 33.20
N LEU A 101 1.15 22.81 31.98
CA LEU A 101 0.74 22.08 30.78
C LEU A 101 1.90 22.06 29.79
N MET A 102 1.97 21.02 28.98
CA MET A 102 2.79 21.00 27.79
C MET A 102 2.03 21.63 26.62
N TYR A 103 2.71 21.84 25.50
CA TYR A 103 2.03 22.18 24.25
C TYR A 103 2.58 21.40 23.08
N GLU A 104 1.71 21.19 22.11
CA GLU A 104 1.93 20.35 20.94
C GLU A 104 1.30 20.97 19.70
N TRP A 105 1.76 20.57 18.52
CA TRP A 105 1.08 20.93 17.27
C TRP A 105 0.31 19.72 16.75
N ILE A 106 -1.00 19.89 16.54
CA ILE A 106 -1.89 18.86 15.99
C ILE A 106 -2.28 19.26 14.57
N VAL A 107 -1.91 18.43 13.61
CA VAL A 107 -2.45 18.43 12.24
C VAL A 107 -3.80 17.71 12.26
N LEU A 108 -4.85 18.40 11.80
CA LEU A 108 -6.24 17.96 11.92
C LEU A 108 -6.58 16.95 10.81
N GLY A 109 -6.44 15.65 11.10
CA GLY A 109 -6.71 14.58 10.12
C GLY A 109 -8.14 14.55 9.58
N GLU A 110 -9.10 15.14 10.28
CA GLU A 110 -10.48 15.28 9.77
C GLU A 110 -10.59 16.26 8.61
N VAL A 111 -9.69 17.24 8.54
CA VAL A 111 -9.67 18.28 7.49
C VAL A 111 -8.60 17.98 6.45
N VAL A 112 -7.43 17.51 6.89
CA VAL A 112 -6.28 17.24 6.04
C VAL A 112 -6.46 15.87 5.37
N LYS A 113 -6.93 15.89 4.12
CA LYS A 113 -7.21 14.68 3.34
C LYS A 113 -6.10 14.35 2.36
N LEU A 114 -5.66 13.10 2.33
CA LEU A 114 -4.67 12.59 1.37
C LEU A 114 -5.17 12.77 -0.08
N SER A 115 -4.24 12.98 -1.01
CA SER A 115 -4.50 13.01 -2.46
C SER A 115 -3.84 11.82 -3.17
N PRO A 116 -4.53 11.22 -4.16
CA PRO A 116 -3.93 10.19 -5.00
C PRO A 116 -2.84 10.84 -5.87
N GLY A 117 -1.62 10.32 -5.79
CA GLY A 117 -0.45 10.89 -6.47
C GLY A 117 0.77 10.85 -5.56
N GLU A 118 1.88 10.28 -6.04
CA GLU A 118 3.10 10.11 -5.23
C GLU A 118 3.73 11.45 -4.83
N ASN A 119 3.59 12.47 -5.69
CA ASN A 119 4.16 13.81 -5.49
C ASN A 119 3.17 14.81 -4.87
N ASP A 120 1.89 14.46 -4.77
CA ASP A 120 0.85 15.35 -4.23
C ASP A 120 0.81 15.23 -2.71
N LEU A 121 1.90 15.63 -2.05
CA LEU A 121 2.11 15.52 -0.61
C LEU A 121 1.67 16.79 0.11
N ILE A 122 0.89 16.64 1.18
CA ILE A 122 0.26 17.75 1.90
C ILE A 122 0.99 18.05 3.21
N LEU A 123 1.44 17.02 3.94
CA LEU A 123 2.15 17.18 5.20
C LEU A 123 3.44 18.02 5.09
N PRO A 124 4.23 17.96 3.99
CA PRO A 124 5.43 18.80 3.87
C PRO A 124 5.11 20.30 3.79
N GLY A 125 3.94 20.66 3.25
CA GLY A 125 3.44 22.03 3.26
C GLY A 125 3.08 22.48 4.68
N ILE A 126 2.29 21.68 5.38
CA ILE A 126 1.86 21.95 6.76
C ILE A 126 3.06 22.01 7.72
N GLY A 127 4.05 21.12 7.56
CA GLY A 127 5.29 21.16 8.34
C GLY A 127 6.05 22.48 8.19
N ARG A 128 6.10 23.06 6.99
CA ARG A 128 6.71 24.37 6.76
C ARG A 128 5.92 25.49 7.43
N GLU A 129 4.59 25.43 7.40
CA GLU A 129 3.73 26.39 8.09
C GLU A 129 3.93 26.35 9.60
N ILE A 130 3.98 25.15 10.19
CA ILE A 130 4.26 24.96 11.62
C ILE A 130 5.64 25.51 11.98
N LEU A 131 6.70 25.17 11.23
CA LEU A 131 8.04 25.71 11.48
C LEU A 131 8.09 27.25 11.36
N SER A 132 7.35 27.81 10.40
CA SER A 132 7.20 29.26 10.24
C SER A 132 6.51 29.87 11.47
N SER A 133 5.39 29.31 11.93
CA SER A 133 4.67 29.76 13.12
C SER A 133 5.55 29.67 14.38
N MET A 134 6.30 28.58 14.54
CA MET A 134 7.23 28.40 15.66
C MET A 134 8.34 29.45 15.66
N THR A 135 8.93 29.71 14.50
CA THR A 135 9.98 30.73 14.33
C THR A 135 9.44 32.13 14.60
N GLU A 136 8.22 32.39 14.14
CA GLU A 136 7.54 33.66 14.36
C GLU A 136 7.21 33.88 15.84
N TRP A 137 6.65 32.86 16.50
CA TRP A 137 6.33 32.92 17.92
C TRP A 137 7.58 33.15 18.78
N ASN A 138 8.64 32.36 18.55
CA ASN A 138 9.92 32.45 19.28
C ASN A 138 9.71 32.46 20.81
N PRO A 139 9.12 31.40 21.38
CA PRO A 139 8.65 31.39 22.77
C PRO A 139 9.77 31.64 23.78
N LYS A 140 9.50 32.49 24.77
CA LYS A 140 10.40 32.79 25.88
C LYS A 140 9.70 32.63 27.21
N GLU A 141 10.45 32.23 28.23
CA GLU A 141 9.93 32.18 29.60
C GLU A 141 9.28 33.52 29.99
N GLY A 142 8.03 33.45 30.46
CA GLY A 142 7.21 34.60 30.84
C GLY A 142 6.26 35.11 29.75
N ASP A 143 6.40 34.66 28.49
CA ASP A 143 5.46 35.04 27.42
C ASP A 143 4.04 34.62 27.79
N LYS A 144 3.08 35.55 27.63
CA LYS A 144 1.68 35.30 27.95
C LYS A 144 1.03 34.44 26.87
N VAL A 145 0.25 33.47 27.31
CA VAL A 145 -0.59 32.61 26.47
C VAL A 145 -1.96 32.50 27.11
N SER A 146 -3.00 32.41 26.28
CA SER A 146 -4.34 32.03 26.73
C SER A 146 -4.79 30.74 26.05
N ILE A 147 -5.81 30.11 26.61
CA ILE A 147 -6.35 28.85 26.11
C ILE A 147 -7.74 29.15 25.55
N ASP A 148 -7.96 28.77 24.29
CA ASP A 148 -9.22 29.02 23.58
C ASP A 148 -10.41 28.42 24.33
N GLU A 149 -11.51 29.18 24.36
CA GLU A 149 -12.75 28.86 25.09
C GLU A 149 -12.58 28.61 26.61
N PHE A 150 -11.44 28.96 27.21
CA PHE A 150 -11.21 28.84 28.64
C PHE A 150 -11.28 30.20 29.33
N PRO A 151 -12.14 30.40 30.35
CA PRO A 151 -12.31 31.70 30.98
C PRO A 151 -11.05 32.10 31.75
N GLU A 152 -10.44 33.22 31.35
CA GLU A 152 -9.32 33.82 32.11
C GLU A 152 -9.79 34.37 33.46
N GLU A 153 -11.06 34.76 33.55
CA GLU A 153 -11.65 35.31 34.77
C GLU A 153 -11.62 34.26 35.91
N GLY A 154 -10.86 34.57 36.95
CA GLY A 154 -10.64 33.68 38.10
C GLY A 154 -9.50 32.67 37.93
N TRP A 155 -9.01 32.42 36.72
CA TRP A 155 -7.87 31.50 36.45
C TRP A 155 -6.57 32.22 36.12
N GLY A 156 -6.61 33.50 35.75
CA GLY A 156 -5.40 34.26 35.37
C GLY A 156 -4.84 33.85 34.00
N SER A 157 -3.71 34.45 33.61
CA SER A 157 -3.04 34.17 32.34
C SER A 157 -2.00 33.05 32.47
N TRP A 158 -1.97 32.13 31.52
CA TRP A 158 -0.86 31.18 31.38
C TRP A 158 0.38 31.91 30.87
N GLN A 159 1.54 31.40 31.22
CA GLN A 159 2.83 31.92 30.80
C GLN A 159 3.72 30.79 30.34
N VAL A 160 4.52 30.99 29.30
CA VAL A 160 5.57 30.03 28.92
C VAL A 160 6.52 29.84 30.11
N ALA A 161 6.67 28.60 30.56
CA ALA A 161 7.60 28.21 31.61
C ALA A 161 8.93 27.71 31.03
N SER A 162 8.88 27.07 29.86
CA SER A 162 10.04 26.54 29.15
C SER A 162 9.78 26.60 27.64
N PRO A 163 10.81 26.94 26.82
CA PRO A 163 12.22 27.06 27.17
C PRO A 163 12.60 28.46 27.67
N LYS A 164 13.72 28.52 28.40
CA LYS A 164 14.34 29.81 28.79
C LYS A 164 14.84 30.60 27.59
N ALA A 165 15.37 29.90 26.59
CA ALA A 165 15.78 30.45 25.31
C ALA A 165 15.36 29.49 24.20
N PHE A 166 14.59 29.99 23.24
CA PHE A 166 14.19 29.21 22.07
C PHE A 166 15.32 29.17 21.04
N ASN A 167 15.66 27.96 20.61
CA ASN A 167 16.51 27.72 19.45
C ASN A 167 15.87 26.61 18.63
N ILE A 168 15.39 26.98 17.43
CA ILE A 168 14.73 26.04 16.54
C ILE A 168 15.64 24.88 16.16
N ASP A 169 16.96 25.07 16.03
CA ASP A 169 17.89 23.99 15.60
C ASP A 169 18.07 22.89 16.66
N ASN A 170 17.87 23.22 17.94
CA ASN A 170 17.94 22.26 19.04
C ASN A 170 16.59 21.62 19.37
N PHE A 171 15.57 21.95 18.59
CA PHE A 171 14.20 21.58 18.84
C PHE A 171 13.93 20.15 18.38
N PHE A 172 13.45 19.31 19.29
CA PHE A 172 13.12 17.91 19.03
C PHE A 172 11.63 17.67 19.30
N LEU A 173 10.96 17.08 18.31
CA LEU A 173 9.53 16.79 18.34
C LEU A 173 9.31 15.29 18.47
N GLY A 174 8.52 14.86 19.44
CA GLY A 174 7.86 13.56 19.42
C GLY A 174 6.81 13.54 18.31
N LEU A 175 6.63 12.39 17.65
CA LEU A 175 5.66 12.25 16.55
C LEU A 175 4.66 11.15 16.87
N GLN A 176 3.40 11.45 16.60
CA GLN A 176 2.33 10.47 16.49
C GLN A 176 1.55 10.73 15.20
N VAL A 177 1.08 9.68 14.52
CA VAL A 177 0.41 9.80 13.22
C VAL A 177 -0.91 9.05 13.28
N THR A 178 -2.01 9.74 12.98
CA THR A 178 -3.34 9.14 12.88
C THR A 178 -3.77 9.04 11.41
N ALA A 179 -4.04 7.85 10.92
CA ALA A 179 -4.44 7.61 9.53
C ALA A 179 -5.30 6.35 9.36
N PRO A 180 -6.15 6.27 8.32
CA PRO A 180 -6.80 5.03 7.93
C PRO A 180 -5.79 4.04 7.35
N LEU A 181 -5.75 2.81 7.87
CA LEU A 181 -4.82 1.78 7.40
C LEU A 181 -5.57 0.48 7.06
N PRO A 182 -5.21 -0.21 5.97
CA PRO A 182 -5.62 -1.60 5.81
C PRO A 182 -4.98 -2.47 6.89
N LEU A 183 -5.67 -3.53 7.30
CA LEU A 183 -5.13 -4.45 8.31
C LEU A 183 -3.89 -5.20 7.79
N SER A 184 -3.71 -5.35 6.47
CA SER A 184 -2.44 -5.80 5.90
C SER A 184 -1.27 -4.89 6.27
N ALA A 185 -1.47 -3.56 6.33
CA ALA A 185 -0.43 -2.62 6.76
C ALA A 185 -0.18 -2.70 8.27
N VAL A 186 -1.22 -2.94 9.08
CA VAL A 186 -1.10 -3.22 10.52
C VAL A 186 -0.20 -4.44 10.75
N LYS A 187 -0.39 -5.51 9.97
CA LYS A 187 0.49 -6.70 10.00
C LYS A 187 1.94 -6.36 9.66
N ASP A 188 2.16 -5.58 8.60
CA ASP A 188 3.50 -5.18 8.19
C ASP A 188 4.19 -4.32 9.26
N LEU A 189 3.45 -3.38 9.87
CA LEU A 189 3.90 -2.57 11.00
C LEU A 189 4.33 -3.43 12.19
N LEU A 190 3.48 -4.37 12.61
CA LEU A 190 3.79 -5.31 13.68
C LEU A 190 4.99 -6.21 13.33
N SER A 191 5.12 -6.66 12.07
CA SER A 191 6.22 -7.53 11.64
C SER A 191 7.56 -6.82 11.67
N ASN A 192 7.59 -5.56 11.22
CA ASN A 192 8.81 -4.76 11.26
C ASN A 192 9.22 -4.46 12.71
N ALA A 193 8.25 -4.22 13.58
CA ALA A 193 8.49 -3.99 14.99
C ALA A 193 9.00 -5.26 15.71
N GLU A 194 8.42 -6.44 15.43
CA GLU A 194 8.85 -7.72 15.99
C GLU A 194 10.29 -8.07 15.55
N LYS A 195 10.62 -7.81 14.27
CA LYS A 195 11.96 -8.07 13.72
C LYS A 195 13.04 -7.09 14.18
N LYS A 196 12.68 -6.05 14.96
CA LYS A 196 13.57 -4.92 15.34
C LYS A 196 14.32 -4.38 14.13
N ASN A 197 13.66 -4.31 12.98
CA ASN A 197 14.33 -3.89 11.77
C ASN A 197 14.63 -2.41 11.91
N ASN A 198 15.90 -2.07 12.18
CA ASN A 198 16.39 -0.68 12.30
C ASN A 198 16.50 -0.04 10.91
N ASP A 199 15.65 -0.41 9.95
CA ASP A 199 15.68 0.15 8.62
C ASP A 199 15.47 1.67 8.74
N PRO A 200 16.50 2.49 8.45
CA PRO A 200 16.39 3.94 8.58
C PRO A 200 15.37 4.53 7.60
N ASP A 201 15.02 3.79 6.53
CA ASP A 201 13.95 4.15 5.60
C ASP A 201 12.55 3.86 6.18
N TYR A 202 12.46 3.14 7.30
CA TYR A 202 11.19 2.87 7.95
C TYR A 202 10.67 4.11 8.65
N ALA A 203 9.69 4.78 8.03
CA ALA A 203 9.14 6.05 8.47
C ALA A 203 8.70 6.04 9.96
N PHE A 204 8.32 4.88 10.51
CA PHE A 204 7.78 4.75 11.86
C PHE A 204 8.79 4.28 12.93
N GLY A 205 9.96 3.74 12.54
CA GLY A 205 11.19 3.55 13.36
C GLY A 205 11.10 2.97 14.79
N ALA A 206 9.96 2.47 15.25
CA ALA A 206 9.73 2.16 16.65
C ALA A 206 9.86 0.66 16.93
N ALA A 207 10.71 0.29 17.90
CA ALA A 207 10.85 -1.09 18.34
C ALA A 207 9.72 -1.46 19.30
N TRP A 208 8.71 -2.18 18.83
CA TRP A 208 7.59 -2.61 19.67
C TRP A 208 7.89 -3.98 20.28
N LYS A 209 8.30 -3.99 21.55
CA LYS A 209 8.69 -5.21 22.28
C LYS A 209 7.56 -6.25 22.42
N LYS A 210 6.31 -5.87 22.15
CA LYS A 210 5.10 -6.66 22.37
C LYS A 210 4.29 -6.92 21.09
N ALA A 211 4.90 -6.74 19.92
CA ALA A 211 4.29 -7.15 18.66
C ALA A 211 4.30 -8.69 18.55
N TRP A 212 3.15 -9.27 18.19
CA TRP A 212 3.02 -10.67 17.83
C TRP A 212 2.37 -10.75 16.45
N VAL A 213 3.16 -11.15 15.45
CA VAL A 213 2.64 -11.41 14.10
C VAL A 213 2.20 -12.86 13.95
N ILE A 214 1.01 -13.01 13.37
CA ILE A 214 0.41 -14.30 13.03
C ILE A 214 0.61 -14.56 11.54
N GLU A 215 0.98 -15.80 11.22
CA GLU A 215 1.12 -16.26 9.85
C GLU A 215 -0.06 -17.12 9.42
N LYS A 216 -0.17 -17.38 8.12
CA LYS A 216 -1.28 -18.17 7.57
C LYS A 216 -1.40 -19.55 8.23
N GLN A 217 -0.27 -20.23 8.39
CA GLN A 217 -0.17 -21.54 9.05
C GLN A 217 -0.71 -21.53 10.48
N ASP A 218 -0.66 -20.38 11.17
CA ASP A 218 -1.15 -20.29 12.53
C ASP A 218 -2.66 -20.39 12.62
N LEU A 219 -3.36 -19.72 11.70
CA LEU A 219 -4.81 -19.71 11.61
C LEU A 219 -5.38 -20.97 10.96
N GLU A 220 -4.65 -21.59 10.03
CA GLU A 220 -5.02 -22.89 9.46
C GLU A 220 -5.12 -23.98 10.54
N ALA A 221 -4.32 -23.89 11.61
CA ALA A 221 -4.37 -24.83 12.73
C ALA A 221 -5.56 -24.64 13.69
N VAL A 222 -6.34 -23.57 13.55
CA VAL A 222 -7.40 -23.20 14.50
C VAL A 222 -8.79 -23.58 13.99
N ASP A 223 -8.92 -24.00 12.72
CA ASP A 223 -10.16 -24.39 12.03
C ASP A 223 -11.31 -23.35 12.09
N TYR A 224 -10.96 -22.11 12.45
CA TYR A 224 -11.88 -20.97 12.56
C TYR A 224 -12.14 -20.33 11.18
N ILE A 225 -11.10 -20.25 10.33
CA ILE A 225 -11.15 -19.60 9.02
C ILE A 225 -10.73 -20.59 7.95
N GLU A 226 -11.51 -20.67 6.87
CA GLU A 226 -11.17 -21.46 5.69
C GLU A 226 -9.80 -21.01 5.13
N PRO A 227 -8.87 -21.92 4.83
CA PRO A 227 -7.51 -21.56 4.38
C PRO A 227 -7.45 -20.60 3.18
N ASN A 228 -8.47 -20.59 2.33
CA ASN A 228 -8.54 -19.70 1.16
C ASN A 228 -8.98 -18.27 1.50
N ASP A 229 -9.56 -18.06 2.67
CA ASP A 229 -10.10 -16.78 3.10
C ASP A 229 -9.18 -16.07 4.12
N ILE A 230 -8.10 -16.74 4.55
CA ILE A 230 -6.98 -16.16 5.31
C ILE A 230 -6.12 -15.32 4.36
N ASP A 231 -6.34 -14.01 4.39
CA ASP A 231 -5.52 -13.01 3.72
C ASP A 231 -4.78 -12.12 4.73
N ASP A 232 -3.97 -11.19 4.23
CA ASP A 232 -3.16 -10.32 5.09
C ASP A 232 -4.01 -9.40 5.99
N ASP A 233 -5.24 -9.07 5.61
CA ASP A 233 -6.12 -8.28 6.46
C ASP A 233 -6.61 -9.09 7.67
N VAL A 234 -7.01 -10.35 7.45
CA VAL A 234 -7.37 -11.29 8.53
C VAL A 234 -6.16 -11.52 9.43
N LEU A 235 -4.99 -11.77 8.86
CA LEU A 235 -3.76 -11.95 9.63
C LEU A 235 -3.41 -10.69 10.44
N GLY A 236 -3.62 -9.50 9.87
CA GLY A 236 -3.44 -8.22 10.57
C GLY A 236 -4.39 -8.03 11.74
N PHE A 237 -5.67 -8.41 11.60
CA PHE A 237 -6.64 -8.39 12.70
C PHE A 237 -6.19 -9.26 13.88
N PHE A 238 -5.85 -10.53 13.61
CA PHE A 238 -5.42 -11.45 14.66
C PHE A 238 -4.07 -11.06 15.27
N SER A 239 -3.13 -10.56 14.46
CA SER A 239 -1.85 -10.04 14.95
C SER A 239 -2.05 -8.86 15.91
N LEU A 240 -2.98 -7.96 15.60
CA LEU A 240 -3.31 -6.84 16.48
C LEU A 240 -3.88 -7.34 17.82
N ILE A 241 -4.91 -8.20 17.81
CA ILE A 241 -5.50 -8.75 19.04
C ILE A 241 -4.44 -9.49 19.88
N LEU A 242 -3.64 -10.35 19.26
CA LEU A 242 -2.65 -11.14 19.99
C LEU A 242 -1.48 -10.29 20.50
N SER A 243 -1.20 -9.15 19.87
CA SER A 243 -0.28 -8.15 20.43
C SER A 243 -0.86 -7.52 21.71
N TYR A 244 -2.16 -7.26 21.79
CA TYR A 244 -2.82 -6.80 23.02
C TYR A 244 -2.79 -7.89 24.12
N VAL A 245 -3.05 -9.15 23.74
CA VAL A 245 -2.93 -10.31 24.64
C VAL A 245 -1.52 -10.45 25.20
N LEU A 246 -0.50 -10.41 24.34
CA LEU A 246 0.91 -10.50 24.73
C LEU A 246 1.34 -9.34 25.63
N SER A 247 0.79 -8.15 25.40
CA SER A 247 1.09 -7.00 26.23
C SER A 247 0.45 -7.11 27.61
N ALA A 248 -0.80 -7.59 27.69
CA ALA A 248 -1.50 -7.80 28.95
C ALA A 248 -0.95 -8.97 29.78
N SER A 249 -0.29 -9.96 29.15
CA SER A 249 0.34 -11.06 29.87
C SER A 249 1.59 -10.66 30.66
N ASP A 250 2.18 -9.50 30.33
CA ASP A 250 3.28 -8.93 31.13
C ASP A 250 2.72 -8.22 32.36
N LYS A 251 2.58 -8.97 33.45
CA LYS A 251 2.05 -8.49 34.74
C LYS A 251 2.77 -7.24 35.28
N LYS A 252 4.03 -6.98 34.92
CA LYS A 252 4.77 -5.79 35.37
C LYS A 252 4.36 -4.51 34.65
N GLU A 253 3.92 -4.62 33.40
CA GLU A 253 3.49 -3.48 32.57
C GLU A 253 1.98 -3.32 32.56
N ALA A 254 1.21 -4.42 32.54
CA ALA A 254 -0.25 -4.42 32.61
C ALA A 254 -0.81 -3.83 33.93
N MET A 255 0.03 -3.68 34.96
CA MET A 255 -0.30 -3.10 36.26
C MET A 255 0.12 -1.63 36.43
N LYS A 256 0.73 -0.99 35.43
CA LYS A 256 1.07 0.43 35.52
C LYS A 256 -0.18 1.30 35.36
N ASP A 257 -0.20 2.44 36.04
CA ASP A 257 -1.33 3.40 36.13
C ASP A 257 -1.83 3.97 34.79
N ASN A 258 -1.16 3.62 33.68
CA ASN A 258 -1.35 4.27 32.39
C ASN A 258 -2.24 3.50 31.40
N GLY A 259 -2.76 2.32 31.78
CA GLY A 259 -3.77 1.58 31.01
C GLY A 259 -3.28 0.85 29.75
N PRO A 260 -4.21 0.20 29.01
CA PRO A 260 -3.94 -0.60 27.80
C PRO A 260 -3.37 0.25 26.66
N LYS A 261 -3.57 1.57 26.70
CA LYS A 261 -2.95 2.47 25.74
C LYS A 261 -1.43 2.49 25.83
N GLN A 262 -0.75 2.08 26.89
CA GLN A 262 0.73 2.04 26.87
C GLN A 262 1.29 0.69 26.39
N LEU A 263 0.42 -0.24 26.04
CA LEU A 263 0.80 -1.61 25.71
C LEU A 263 1.40 -1.75 24.31
N LEU A 264 0.86 -0.99 23.35
CA LEU A 264 1.27 -1.05 21.95
C LEU A 264 1.32 0.33 21.34
N ASN A 265 2.35 0.59 20.55
CA ASN A 265 2.51 1.87 19.85
C ASN A 265 1.63 1.97 18.60
N LEU A 266 0.74 1.00 18.37
CA LEU A 266 -0.27 1.01 17.33
C LEU A 266 -1.65 0.95 18.00
N MET A 267 -2.35 2.07 18.01
CA MET A 267 -3.60 2.22 18.72
C MET A 267 -4.78 2.36 17.76
N PRO A 268 -5.79 1.48 17.83
CA PRO A 268 -6.97 1.60 17.01
C PRO A 268 -7.85 2.75 17.52
N ARG A 269 -8.19 3.66 16.61
CA ARG A 269 -9.14 4.76 16.86
C ARG A 269 -10.55 4.40 16.43
N THR A 270 -10.67 3.49 15.47
CA THR A 270 -11.89 2.72 15.18
C THR A 270 -12.02 1.56 16.17
N ASP A 271 -13.22 1.27 16.66
CA ASP A 271 -13.45 0.20 17.63
C ASP A 271 -13.22 -1.22 17.05
N PHE A 272 -12.97 -2.18 17.93
CA PHE A 272 -12.66 -3.56 17.52
C PHE A 272 -13.86 -4.29 16.90
N GLY A 273 -15.09 -3.98 17.33
CA GLY A 273 -16.31 -4.56 16.75
C GLY A 273 -16.46 -4.20 15.27
N THR A 274 -16.21 -2.95 14.92
CA THR A 274 -16.22 -2.45 13.55
C THR A 274 -15.13 -3.10 12.71
N MET A 275 -13.91 -3.25 13.23
CA MET A 275 -12.84 -3.98 12.55
C MET A 275 -13.21 -5.46 12.33
N PHE A 276 -13.80 -6.12 13.33
CA PHE A 276 -14.27 -7.49 13.22
C PHE A 276 -15.32 -7.64 12.11
N LYS A 277 -16.31 -6.74 12.04
CA LYS A 277 -17.31 -6.73 10.97
C LYS A 277 -16.70 -6.62 9.57
N LEU A 278 -15.82 -5.64 9.39
CA LEU A 278 -15.23 -5.32 8.10
C LEU A 278 -14.40 -6.47 7.53
N TYR A 279 -13.65 -7.17 8.38
CA TYR A 279 -12.62 -8.10 7.90
C TYR A 279 -12.88 -9.56 8.24
N ILE A 280 -13.62 -9.85 9.31
CA ILE A 280 -13.90 -11.21 9.77
C ILE A 280 -15.35 -11.59 9.46
N GLN A 281 -16.34 -10.86 9.97
CA GLN A 281 -17.76 -11.23 9.85
C GLN A 281 -18.25 -11.20 8.40
N ALA A 282 -17.84 -10.20 7.62
CA ALA A 282 -18.14 -10.11 6.19
C ALA A 282 -17.71 -11.38 5.44
N LYS A 283 -16.66 -12.05 5.91
CA LYS A 283 -16.20 -13.32 5.35
C LYS A 283 -16.87 -14.52 6.00
N SER A 284 -17.10 -14.52 7.32
CA SER A 284 -17.75 -15.62 8.04
C SER A 284 -19.17 -15.91 7.60
N ASN A 285 -19.93 -14.89 7.19
CA ASN A 285 -21.26 -15.08 6.61
C ASN A 285 -21.21 -15.83 5.26
N SER A 286 -20.11 -15.68 4.51
CA SER A 286 -19.86 -16.50 3.31
C SER A 286 -19.46 -17.95 3.66
N TRP A 287 -18.91 -18.18 4.86
CA TRP A 287 -18.43 -19.48 5.35
C TRP A 287 -19.53 -20.32 5.99
N ARG A 288 -20.44 -19.71 6.77
CA ARG A 288 -21.59 -20.42 7.37
C ARG A 288 -22.48 -21.06 6.31
N CYS A 289 -22.46 -20.57 5.07
CA CYS A 289 -23.13 -21.20 3.93
C CYS A 289 -22.44 -22.49 3.42
N LYS A 290 -21.19 -22.77 3.78
CA LYS A 290 -20.41 -23.94 3.31
C LYS A 290 -20.35 -25.10 4.31
N LYS A 291 -20.36 -24.84 5.61
CA LYS A 291 -20.22 -25.88 6.68
C LYS A 291 -21.48 -26.71 6.94
N SER A 292 -22.62 -26.43 6.32
CA SER A 292 -23.91 -27.09 6.61
C SER A 292 -24.07 -28.54 6.11
N ALA A 293 -23.00 -29.34 6.06
CA ALA A 293 -23.02 -30.63 5.38
C ALA A 293 -22.32 -31.79 6.10
N LYS A 294 -21.31 -31.52 6.93
CA LYS A 294 -20.61 -32.54 7.70
C LYS A 294 -20.16 -31.94 9.02
N GLU A 295 -20.72 -32.51 10.09
CA GLU A 295 -20.36 -32.31 11.49
C GLU A 295 -20.87 -31.03 12.17
N SER A 296 -21.47 -31.26 13.34
CA SER A 296 -21.86 -30.30 14.36
C SER A 296 -20.62 -29.69 15.04
N ALA A 297 -19.64 -29.25 14.26
CA ALA A 297 -18.53 -28.49 14.80
C ALA A 297 -19.15 -27.24 15.46
N GLU A 298 -19.12 -27.20 16.79
CA GLU A 298 -19.47 -26.01 17.56
C GLU A 298 -18.80 -24.82 16.88
N ASP A 299 -19.56 -23.77 16.59
CA ASP A 299 -19.03 -22.56 15.98
C ASP A 299 -17.90 -22.06 16.89
N VAL A 300 -16.65 -22.30 16.46
CA VAL A 300 -15.47 -21.81 17.16
C VAL A 300 -15.66 -20.31 17.29
N THR A 301 -15.65 -19.76 18.50
CA THR A 301 -15.84 -18.33 18.74
C THR A 301 -14.55 -17.55 18.50
N LEU A 302 -14.61 -16.23 18.38
CA LEU A 302 -13.42 -15.37 18.32
C LEU A 302 -12.55 -15.59 19.56
N TYR A 303 -13.16 -15.71 20.75
CA TYR A 303 -12.46 -16.02 21.99
C TYR A 303 -11.68 -17.34 21.88
N GLN A 304 -12.34 -18.43 21.47
CA GLN A 304 -11.70 -19.74 21.34
C GLN A 304 -10.58 -19.75 20.29
N ALA A 305 -10.75 -19.01 19.20
CA ALA A 305 -9.72 -18.88 18.18
C ALA A 305 -8.48 -18.16 18.73
N VAL A 306 -8.66 -17.05 19.46
CA VAL A 306 -7.58 -16.31 20.09
C VAL A 306 -6.94 -17.12 21.22
N GLU A 307 -7.71 -17.87 22.00
CA GLU A 307 -7.23 -18.76 23.07
C GLU A 307 -6.29 -19.85 22.53
N ARG A 308 -6.69 -20.52 21.44
CA ARG A 308 -5.85 -21.54 20.75
C ARG A 308 -4.57 -20.97 20.17
N LEU A 309 -4.59 -19.71 19.70
CA LEU A 309 -3.38 -19.03 19.23
C LEU A 309 -2.49 -18.63 20.40
N ALA A 310 -3.07 -18.07 21.46
CA ALA A 310 -2.39 -17.65 22.69
C ALA A 310 -1.65 -18.82 23.36
N SER A 311 -2.28 -20.00 23.39
CA SER A 311 -1.68 -21.20 23.98
C SER A 311 -0.40 -21.66 23.29
N LYS A 312 -0.15 -21.28 22.03
CA LYS A 312 1.12 -21.58 21.33
C LYS A 312 2.33 -20.87 21.94
N ARG A 313 2.12 -19.82 22.75
CA ARG A 313 3.16 -19.13 23.52
C ARG A 313 2.98 -19.31 25.03
N ASP A 314 2.30 -20.39 25.44
CA ASP A 314 2.00 -20.72 26.85
C ASP A 314 1.22 -19.60 27.59
N ILE A 315 0.42 -18.82 26.86
CA ILE A 315 -0.43 -17.77 27.43
C ILE A 315 -1.85 -18.33 27.63
N LYS A 316 -2.30 -18.31 28.88
CA LYS A 316 -3.67 -18.69 29.27
C LYS A 316 -4.59 -17.48 29.26
N LEU A 317 -5.47 -17.39 28.27
CA LEU A 317 -6.29 -16.21 28.00
C LEU A 317 -7.31 -15.93 29.12
N GLU A 318 -7.82 -16.97 29.77
CA GLU A 318 -8.78 -16.92 30.87
C GLU A 318 -8.22 -16.28 32.15
N GLU A 319 -6.89 -16.29 32.32
CA GLU A 319 -6.20 -15.65 33.44
C GLU A 319 -5.90 -14.17 33.17
N LEU A 320 -6.07 -13.70 31.92
CA LEU A 320 -5.72 -12.34 31.51
C LEU A 320 -6.88 -11.35 31.68
N ASN A 321 -6.53 -10.17 32.19
CA ASN A 321 -7.44 -9.06 32.34
C ASN A 321 -6.71 -7.77 31.95
N PHE A 322 -7.44 -6.81 31.40
CA PHE A 322 -7.03 -5.41 31.45
C PHE A 322 -7.31 -4.90 32.86
N PHE A 323 -6.34 -4.25 33.48
CA PHE A 323 -6.49 -3.69 34.82
C PHE A 323 -6.52 -2.16 34.75
N TRP A 324 -7.22 -1.54 35.70
CA TRP A 324 -7.13 -0.11 35.94
C TRP A 324 -7.24 0.22 37.42
N LYS A 325 -6.59 1.31 37.82
CA LYS A 325 -6.87 1.93 39.11
C LYS A 325 -8.15 2.71 38.98
N LYS A 326 -9.12 2.39 39.85
CA LYS A 326 -10.25 3.28 40.07
C LYS A 326 -9.66 4.56 40.64
N THR A 327 -9.83 5.69 39.94
CA THR A 327 -9.69 6.99 40.58
C THR A 327 -10.67 6.95 41.74
N GLU A 328 -10.15 6.94 42.98
CA GLU A 328 -11.01 7.12 44.14
C GLU A 328 -11.73 8.43 43.88
N LYS A 329 -13.02 8.37 43.55
CA LYS A 329 -13.85 9.57 43.50
C LYS A 329 -13.61 10.23 44.83
N THR A 330 -12.97 11.39 44.83
CA THR A 330 -12.85 12.26 45.98
C THR A 330 -14.25 12.34 46.54
N THR A 331 -14.49 11.63 47.65
CA THR A 331 -15.80 11.59 48.28
C THR A 331 -16.14 13.04 48.47
N GLU A 332 -17.20 13.53 47.80
CA GLU A 332 -17.73 14.85 48.07
C GLU A 332 -17.90 14.88 49.60
N VAL A 333 -17.07 15.69 50.26
CA VAL A 333 -17.21 15.93 51.68
C VAL A 333 -18.56 16.62 51.77
N GLY A 334 -19.59 15.83 52.07
CA GLY A 334 -20.93 16.35 52.32
C GLY A 334 -20.75 17.50 53.32
N PRO A 335 -21.43 18.64 53.12
CA PRO A 335 -21.18 19.83 53.92
C PRO A 335 -21.24 19.44 55.39
N GLY A 336 -20.09 19.47 56.05
CA GLY A 336 -20.02 19.29 57.49
C GLY A 336 -20.93 20.33 58.14
N PRO A 337 -21.54 20.01 59.28
CA PRO A 337 -22.45 20.94 59.95
C PRO A 337 -21.73 22.26 60.18
N VAL A 338 -22.23 23.32 59.52
CA VAL A 338 -21.74 24.68 59.70
C VAL A 338 -22.13 25.10 61.11
N GLU A 339 -21.16 25.14 62.03
CA GLU A 339 -21.33 25.85 63.29
C GLU A 339 -21.46 27.35 62.99
N ASN A 340 -22.63 27.90 63.32
CA ASN A 340 -22.96 29.32 63.21
C ASN A 340 -21.98 30.18 64.04
N PRO A 341 -21.21 31.10 63.45
CA PRO A 341 -20.74 32.26 64.18
C PRO A 341 -21.87 33.31 64.23
N GLY A 342 -22.18 33.77 65.44
CA GLY A 342 -23.23 34.76 65.70
C GLY A 342 -23.03 36.11 65.00
N PRO A 343 -24.07 36.94 64.95
CA PRO A 343 -24.12 38.12 64.10
C PRO A 343 -23.33 39.29 64.71
N ILE A 344 -22.34 39.78 63.98
CA ILE A 344 -21.78 41.12 64.21
C ILE A 344 -22.29 42.01 63.07
N GLY A 345 -23.11 42.99 63.43
CA GLY A 345 -23.73 43.92 62.51
C GLY A 345 -22.74 44.94 61.94
N LEU A 346 -22.83 45.15 60.63
CA LEU A 346 -22.26 46.30 59.93
C LEU A 346 -23.38 47.02 59.16
N PRO A 347 -23.30 48.36 59.03
CA PRO A 347 -24.38 49.18 58.47
C PRO A 347 -24.50 49.03 56.95
N ALA A 348 -25.74 49.15 56.45
CA ALA A 348 -26.08 48.98 55.05
C ALA A 348 -25.42 50.05 54.14
N PRO A 349 -24.82 49.66 52.99
CA PRO A 349 -24.34 50.61 52.00
C PRO A 349 -25.50 51.26 51.22
N PRO A 350 -25.32 52.50 50.72
CA PRO A 350 -26.35 53.22 49.95
C PRO A 350 -26.58 52.56 48.57
N PRO A 351 -27.79 52.71 48.00
CA PRO A 351 -28.15 52.07 46.73
C PRO A 351 -27.37 52.67 45.55
N PRO A 352 -26.96 51.83 44.57
CA PRO A 352 -26.23 52.29 43.40
C PRO A 352 -27.13 53.08 42.43
N PRO A 353 -26.56 54.01 41.65
CA PRO A 353 -27.31 54.77 40.64
C PRO A 353 -27.76 53.88 39.47
N PRO A 354 -28.87 54.23 38.80
CA PRO A 354 -29.42 53.44 37.71
C PRO A 354 -28.49 53.42 36.48
N PRO A 355 -28.40 52.28 35.76
CA PRO A 355 -27.51 52.13 34.62
C PRO A 355 -27.96 52.94 33.40
N PRO A 356 -27.03 53.43 32.56
CA PRO A 356 -27.33 54.11 31.32
C PRO A 356 -27.98 53.17 30.29
N PRO A 357 -28.81 53.70 29.37
CA PRO A 357 -29.48 52.89 28.35
C PRO A 357 -28.48 52.29 27.35
N PRO A 358 -28.73 51.06 26.86
CA PRO A 358 -27.80 50.36 25.97
C PRO A 358 -27.75 51.00 24.57
N PRO A 359 -26.58 50.99 23.91
CA PRO A 359 -26.44 51.45 22.53
C PRO A 359 -27.19 50.53 21.54
N PRO A 360 -27.62 51.07 20.39
CA PRO A 360 -28.34 50.31 19.38
C PRO A 360 -27.47 49.19 18.77
N PRO A 361 -28.06 48.02 18.45
CA PRO A 361 -27.31 46.88 17.92
C PRO A 361 -26.80 47.13 16.49
N PRO A 362 -25.57 46.66 16.15
CA PRO A 362 -25.03 46.75 14.81
C PRO A 362 -25.79 45.84 13.82
N PRO A 363 -25.74 46.16 12.51
CA PRO A 363 -26.50 45.43 11.48
C PRO A 363 -26.04 43.97 11.34
N ARG A 364 -27.06 43.11 11.18
CA ARG A 364 -26.99 41.65 11.18
C ARG A 364 -26.24 41.12 9.95
N ALA A 365 -25.10 40.46 10.14
CA ALA A 365 -24.45 39.66 9.10
C ALA A 365 -25.25 38.37 8.82
N PRO A 366 -25.29 37.88 7.57
CA PRO A 366 -26.07 36.71 7.20
C PRO A 366 -25.45 35.39 7.70
N GLY A 367 -26.05 34.84 8.76
CA GLY A 367 -26.35 33.42 8.95
C GLY A 367 -25.24 32.38 8.77
N GLY A 368 -24.31 32.28 9.72
CA GLY A 368 -23.55 31.05 9.98
C GLY A 368 -24.31 30.14 10.95
N PHE A 369 -24.66 28.93 10.52
CA PHE A 369 -25.25 27.88 11.36
C PHE A 369 -24.20 27.34 12.34
N ASN A 370 -24.22 27.80 13.59
CA ASN A 370 -23.66 27.10 14.74
C ASN A 370 -24.77 26.96 15.79
N LYS A 371 -25.46 25.80 15.79
CA LYS A 371 -26.20 25.39 16.98
C LYS A 371 -25.17 24.78 17.94
N PRO A 372 -25.07 25.24 19.20
CA PRO A 372 -24.27 24.54 20.19
C PRO A 372 -24.92 23.16 20.42
N ILE A 373 -24.14 22.11 20.19
CA ILE A 373 -24.49 20.76 20.63
C ILE A 373 -24.55 20.85 22.16
N GLN A 374 -25.76 20.83 22.73
CA GLN A 374 -25.92 20.69 24.17
C GLN A 374 -25.29 19.37 24.59
N SER A 375 -24.26 19.44 25.43
CA SER A 375 -23.59 18.28 25.99
C SER A 375 -24.60 17.42 26.75
N ILE A 376 -24.86 16.21 26.25
CA ILE A 376 -25.61 15.19 26.98
C ILE A 376 -24.81 14.85 28.25
N PRO A 377 -25.40 14.89 29.46
CA PRO A 377 -24.69 14.50 30.68
C PRO A 377 -24.10 13.09 30.56
N GLN A 378 -22.81 12.91 30.85
CA GLN A 378 -22.05 11.66 30.69
C GLN A 378 -22.74 10.42 31.29
N LYS A 379 -23.55 10.60 32.35
CA LYS A 379 -24.35 9.54 32.97
C LYS A 379 -25.26 8.83 31.95
N ARG A 380 -25.81 9.54 30.95
CA ARG A 380 -26.67 8.95 29.90
C ARG A 380 -25.89 8.20 28.80
N ALA A 381 -24.64 8.57 28.52
CA ALA A 381 -23.80 7.83 27.57
C ALA A 381 -23.22 6.54 28.19
N LEU A 382 -23.13 6.51 29.53
CA LEU A 382 -22.80 5.34 30.34
C LEU A 382 -23.94 4.32 30.34
N ASP A 383 -25.20 4.73 30.38
CA ASP A 383 -26.37 3.82 30.42
C ASP A 383 -26.60 3.04 29.09
N MET A 384 -25.85 3.33 28.01
CA MET A 384 -26.00 2.67 26.70
C MET A 384 -24.93 1.61 26.38
N ALA A 385 -23.91 1.42 27.22
CA ALA A 385 -22.96 0.32 27.09
C ALA A 385 -23.45 -0.84 27.95
N ASN A 386 -23.83 -1.96 27.31
CA ASN A 386 -24.67 -2.97 27.94
C ASN A 386 -24.09 -4.38 27.78
N TRP A 387 -22.81 -4.59 28.13
CA TRP A 387 -22.34 -5.96 28.37
C TRP A 387 -22.69 -6.37 29.80
N SER A 388 -23.02 -7.65 29.97
CA SER A 388 -23.65 -8.19 31.19
C SER A 388 -22.85 -7.99 32.47
N THR A 389 -21.51 -7.84 32.38
CA THR A 389 -20.61 -7.71 33.54
C THR A 389 -20.10 -6.30 33.79
N LYS A 390 -20.56 -5.27 33.06
CA LYS A 390 -19.98 -3.91 33.11
C LYS A 390 -19.83 -3.33 34.52
N ASP A 391 -20.89 -3.36 35.33
CA ASP A 391 -20.83 -2.81 36.69
C ASP A 391 -19.90 -3.62 37.59
N ALA A 392 -19.80 -4.93 37.37
CA ALA A 392 -18.89 -5.80 38.10
C ALA A 392 -17.43 -5.56 37.68
N ASP A 393 -17.17 -5.39 36.39
CA ASP A 393 -15.86 -5.08 35.82
C ASP A 393 -15.37 -3.70 36.30
N ASP A 394 -16.21 -2.65 36.20
CA ASP A 394 -15.94 -1.31 36.74
C ASP A 394 -15.66 -1.35 38.26
N LYS A 395 -16.49 -2.07 39.01
CA LYS A 395 -16.29 -2.24 40.44
C LYS A 395 -15.00 -3.00 40.76
N ALA A 396 -14.62 -3.98 39.95
CA ALA A 396 -13.43 -4.80 40.15
C ALA A 396 -12.14 -4.15 39.65
N GLY A 397 -12.21 -3.05 38.88
CA GLY A 397 -11.03 -2.43 38.30
C GLY A 397 -10.38 -3.28 37.21
N LYS A 398 -11.14 -4.18 36.58
CA LYS A 398 -10.60 -5.11 35.57
C LYS A 398 -11.63 -5.55 34.52
N LEU A 399 -11.18 -5.77 33.29
CA LEU A 399 -11.97 -6.29 32.16
C LEU A 399 -11.32 -7.57 31.67
N SER A 400 -12.05 -8.69 31.73
CA SER A 400 -11.52 -9.97 31.25
C SER A 400 -11.42 -9.99 29.72
N PHE A 401 -10.40 -10.66 29.17
CA PHE A 401 -10.27 -10.83 27.72
C PHE A 401 -11.43 -11.64 27.13
N LYS A 402 -11.98 -12.58 27.91
CA LYS A 402 -13.16 -13.35 27.52
C LYS A 402 -14.35 -12.44 27.25
N THR A 403 -14.72 -11.61 28.22
CA THR A 403 -15.81 -10.64 28.07
C THR A 403 -15.56 -9.73 26.87
N TRP A 404 -14.34 -9.21 26.72
CA TRP A 404 -14.01 -8.31 25.61
C TRP A 404 -14.22 -8.96 24.24
N LEU A 405 -13.64 -10.15 24.01
CA LEU A 405 -13.70 -10.82 22.70
C LEU A 405 -15.09 -11.36 22.38
N GLU A 406 -15.84 -11.87 23.37
CA GLU A 406 -17.23 -12.29 23.17
C GLU A 406 -18.12 -11.10 22.77
N VAL A 407 -17.92 -9.92 23.36
CA VAL A 407 -18.71 -8.72 23.00
C VAL A 407 -18.32 -8.16 21.63
N VAL A 408 -17.02 -8.17 21.29
CA VAL A 408 -16.53 -7.74 19.96
C VAL A 408 -17.14 -8.60 18.84
N GLU A 409 -17.30 -9.91 19.06
CA GLU A 409 -17.90 -10.82 18.08
C GLU A 409 -19.42 -10.62 17.90
N ASN A 410 -20.12 -10.24 18.97
CA ASN A 410 -21.59 -10.14 19.01
C ASN A 410 -22.15 -8.79 18.52
N ASP A 411 -21.32 -7.96 17.88
CA ASP A 411 -21.73 -6.63 17.41
C ASP A 411 -22.31 -5.73 18.52
N GLU A 412 -21.70 -5.81 19.68
CA GLU A 412 -22.00 -4.93 20.79
C GLU A 412 -20.92 -3.85 20.92
N LYS A 413 -21.24 -2.78 21.65
CA LYS A 413 -20.30 -1.67 21.87
C LYS A 413 -19.03 -2.18 22.55
N ASP A 414 -17.88 -2.00 21.90
CA ASP A 414 -16.58 -2.48 22.35
C ASP A 414 -16.29 -2.12 23.83
N PRO A 415 -16.20 -3.11 24.73
CA PRO A 415 -15.93 -2.88 26.14
C PRO A 415 -14.60 -2.19 26.38
N LEU A 416 -13.56 -2.50 25.61
CA LEU A 416 -12.24 -1.90 25.81
C LEU A 416 -12.29 -0.40 25.51
N SER A 417 -12.92 -0.01 24.42
CA SER A 417 -13.17 1.39 24.06
C SER A 417 -14.03 2.11 25.10
N THR A 418 -15.03 1.42 25.66
CA THR A 418 -15.86 1.97 26.74
C THR A 418 -15.06 2.17 28.02
N MET A 419 -14.25 1.19 28.44
CA MET A 419 -13.43 1.30 29.64
C MET A 419 -12.36 2.38 29.48
N ASP A 420 -11.78 2.52 28.30
CA ASP A 420 -10.85 3.60 28.00
C ASP A 420 -11.48 4.99 28.06
N LYS A 421 -12.76 5.10 27.70
CA LYS A 421 -13.52 6.32 27.94
C LYS A 421 -13.80 6.61 29.42
N LEU A 422 -14.01 5.56 30.22
CA LEU A 422 -14.41 5.71 31.62
C LEU A 422 -13.23 5.97 32.55
N VAL A 423 -12.09 5.33 32.27
CA VAL A 423 -10.97 5.26 33.19
C VAL A 423 -9.73 5.98 32.68
N TRP A 424 -9.58 6.12 31.36
CA TRP A 424 -8.45 6.77 30.74
C TRP A 424 -8.89 8.02 29.97
N ASP A 425 -8.36 8.25 28.78
CA ASP A 425 -8.53 9.49 28.01
C ASP A 425 -9.32 9.30 26.72
N ASN A 426 -10.07 8.19 26.58
CA ASN A 426 -10.94 7.91 25.45
C ASN A 426 -10.18 7.99 24.11
N GLN A 427 -9.01 7.34 24.02
CA GLN A 427 -8.18 7.21 22.83
C GLN A 427 -8.48 5.91 22.06
N ILE A 428 -8.66 4.77 22.73
CA ILE A 428 -8.96 3.49 22.08
C ILE A 428 -10.42 3.50 21.61
N GLY A 429 -10.62 3.28 20.31
CA GLY A 429 -11.96 3.30 19.70
C GLY A 429 -12.71 4.62 19.87
N LYS A 430 -11.99 5.74 20.10
CA LYS A 430 -12.56 7.09 20.26
C LYS A 430 -13.57 7.46 19.17
N LEU A 431 -13.30 7.00 17.95
CA LEU A 431 -14.07 7.32 16.76
C LEU A 431 -15.19 6.30 16.51
N GLY A 432 -15.38 5.32 17.38
CA GLY A 432 -16.42 4.29 17.27
C GLY A 432 -16.33 3.53 15.95
N ASP A 433 -17.42 3.55 15.20
CA ASP A 433 -17.57 2.88 13.90
C ASP A 433 -17.01 3.69 12.71
N ARG A 434 -16.45 4.87 12.98
CA ARG A 434 -15.88 5.70 11.92
C ARG A 434 -14.74 4.96 11.22
N THR A 435 -14.84 4.99 9.90
CA THR A 435 -13.89 4.44 8.94
C THR A 435 -13.73 5.45 7.82
N GLU A 436 -12.63 5.36 7.08
CA GLU A 436 -12.41 6.21 5.90
C GLU A 436 -12.06 5.34 4.69
N ARG A 437 -12.27 5.87 3.49
CA ARG A 437 -12.08 5.13 2.24
C ARG A 437 -10.59 4.92 1.96
N ASN A 438 -10.28 3.84 1.26
CA ASN A 438 -8.95 3.67 0.70
C ASN A 438 -8.69 4.74 -0.38
N LEU A 439 -7.50 5.35 -0.36
CA LEU A 439 -7.09 6.42 -1.29
C LEU A 439 -7.26 6.06 -2.78
N TYR A 440 -7.08 4.79 -3.14
CA TYR A 440 -7.13 4.31 -4.52
C TYR A 440 -8.43 3.55 -4.85
N TYR A 441 -9.21 3.14 -3.84
CA TYR A 441 -10.41 2.32 -4.00
C TYR A 441 -11.51 2.82 -3.07
N SER A 442 -12.38 3.67 -3.61
CA SER A 442 -13.44 4.35 -2.87
C SER A 442 -14.44 3.42 -2.17
N ASP A 443 -14.55 2.16 -2.59
CA ASP A 443 -15.49 1.19 -2.02
C ASP A 443 -14.90 0.42 -0.82
N VAL A 444 -13.61 0.59 -0.55
CA VAL A 444 -12.91 -0.09 0.53
C VAL A 444 -12.86 0.84 1.73
N LYS A 445 -13.53 0.46 2.82
CA LYS A 445 -13.45 1.16 4.11
C LYS A 445 -12.29 0.62 4.92
N LEU A 446 -11.56 1.53 5.56
CA LEU A 446 -10.38 1.26 6.36
C LEU A 446 -10.59 1.78 7.79
N PRO A 447 -10.21 1.01 8.81
CA PRO A 447 -10.14 1.49 10.19
C PRO A 447 -9.01 2.50 10.36
N ILE A 448 -9.21 3.41 11.31
CA ILE A 448 -8.28 4.50 11.64
C ILE A 448 -7.40 4.05 12.79
N PHE A 449 -6.09 4.26 12.66
CA PHE A 449 -5.09 3.96 13.68
C PHE A 449 -4.27 5.19 13.99
N GLU A 450 -3.81 5.26 15.23
CA GLU A 450 -2.77 6.17 15.70
C GLU A 450 -1.48 5.38 15.95
N ILE A 451 -0.43 5.73 15.22
CA ILE A 451 0.92 5.19 15.36
C ILE A 451 1.69 6.14 16.27
N ARG A 452 2.16 5.64 17.41
CA ARG A 452 2.79 6.40 18.49
C ARG A 452 4.26 6.07 18.66
N ASP A 453 4.91 6.89 19.49
CA ASP A 453 6.35 6.85 19.77
C ASP A 453 7.18 6.69 18.50
N ILE A 454 6.76 7.35 17.43
CA ILE A 454 7.55 7.42 16.22
C ILE A 454 8.82 8.16 16.61
N ALA A 455 9.97 7.62 16.22
CA ALA A 455 11.26 8.25 16.51
C ALA A 455 11.19 9.74 16.19
N GLY A 456 11.40 10.55 17.23
CA GLY A 456 11.22 11.99 17.13
C GLY A 456 12.16 12.63 16.13
N VAL A 457 11.87 13.87 15.76
CA VAL A 457 12.57 14.57 14.68
C VAL A 457 13.07 15.93 15.14
N SER A 458 14.26 16.30 14.70
CA SER A 458 14.72 17.68 14.79
C SER A 458 13.91 18.57 13.85
N SER A 459 13.64 19.81 14.25
CA SER A 459 12.86 20.78 13.44
C SER A 459 13.35 20.89 11.99
N ASN A 460 14.66 20.92 11.76
CA ASN A 460 15.29 21.03 10.44
C ASN A 460 15.06 19.79 9.54
N LYS A 461 14.64 18.66 10.13
CA LYS A 461 14.27 17.42 9.43
C LYS A 461 12.78 17.15 9.46
N LEU A 462 11.97 18.01 10.09
CA LEU A 462 10.53 17.80 10.23
C LEU A 462 9.84 17.61 8.87
N VAL A 463 10.13 18.49 7.90
CA VAL A 463 9.52 18.42 6.56
C VAL A 463 9.86 17.11 5.84
N GLU A 464 11.12 16.67 5.93
CA GLU A 464 11.57 15.39 5.37
C GLU A 464 10.89 14.20 6.04
N LYS A 465 10.81 14.20 7.38
CA LYS A 465 10.14 13.14 8.14
C LYS A 465 8.65 13.06 7.80
N LEU A 466 7.96 14.19 7.72
CA LEU A 466 6.56 14.27 7.32
C LEU A 466 6.33 13.80 5.87
N THR A 467 7.26 14.12 4.96
CA THR A 467 7.28 13.61 3.58
C THR A 467 7.30 12.08 3.58
N ASN A 468 8.21 11.49 4.35
CA ASN A 468 8.40 10.04 4.41
C ASN A 468 7.20 9.33 5.06
N ILE A 469 6.62 9.93 6.11
CA ILE A 469 5.39 9.44 6.75
C ILE A 469 4.25 9.40 5.73
N GLU A 470 3.96 10.51 5.03
CA GLU A 470 2.86 10.55 4.07
C GLU A 470 3.06 9.54 2.93
N LYS A 471 4.28 9.42 2.40
CA LYS A 471 4.62 8.42 1.39
C LYS A 471 4.38 6.99 1.89
N ALA A 472 4.77 6.70 3.13
CA ALA A 472 4.55 5.38 3.73
C ALA A 472 3.05 5.05 3.87
N ILE A 473 2.25 6.01 4.34
CA ILE A 473 0.79 5.85 4.44
C ILE A 473 0.18 5.61 3.04
N LYS A 474 0.51 6.43 2.04
CA LYS A 474 0.03 6.23 0.65
C LYS A 474 0.42 4.86 0.11
N LYS A 475 1.64 4.40 0.36
CA LYS A 475 2.10 3.06 -0.03
C LYS A 475 1.27 1.97 0.62
N PHE A 476 0.90 2.11 1.90
CA PHE A 476 0.01 1.15 2.56
C PHE A 476 -1.38 1.10 1.89
N HIS A 477 -1.95 2.26 1.53
CA HIS A 477 -3.20 2.29 0.77
C HIS A 477 -3.09 1.57 -0.58
N GLU A 478 -1.99 1.76 -1.32
CA GLU A 478 -1.72 1.10 -2.59
C GLU A 478 -1.49 -0.41 -2.45
N GLN A 479 -0.81 -0.86 -1.38
CA GLN A 479 -0.59 -2.28 -1.15
C GLN A 479 -1.88 -3.01 -0.77
N GLY A 480 -2.67 -2.44 0.15
CA GLY A 480 -3.97 -3.00 0.54
C GLY A 480 -4.96 -3.06 -0.63
N SER A 481 -4.86 -2.09 -1.54
CA SER A 481 -5.54 -2.03 -2.83
C SER A 481 -5.37 -3.30 -3.67
N ARG A 482 -4.12 -3.76 -3.84
CA ARG A 482 -3.80 -4.96 -4.63
C ARG A 482 -4.37 -6.23 -4.00
N SER A 483 -4.45 -6.28 -2.67
CA SER A 483 -5.10 -7.37 -1.95
C SER A 483 -6.61 -7.40 -2.20
N VAL A 484 -7.28 -6.24 -2.27
CA VAL A 484 -8.69 -6.13 -2.63
C VAL A 484 -8.94 -6.58 -4.08
N GLU A 485 -8.12 -6.14 -5.05
CA GLU A 485 -8.29 -6.54 -6.44
C GLU A 485 -8.16 -8.04 -6.64
N LYS A 486 -7.14 -8.66 -6.03
CA LYS A 486 -6.97 -10.12 -6.04
C LYS A 486 -8.21 -10.83 -5.51
N ARG A 487 -8.85 -10.30 -4.46
CA ARG A 487 -10.10 -10.83 -3.90
C ARG A 487 -11.28 -10.69 -4.84
N GLN A 488 -11.52 -9.49 -5.38
CA GLN A 488 -12.63 -9.26 -6.31
C GLN A 488 -12.47 -10.15 -7.55
N HIS A 489 -11.24 -10.29 -8.06
CA HIS A 489 -10.92 -11.18 -9.15
C HIS A 489 -11.16 -12.66 -8.78
N ALA A 490 -10.72 -13.12 -7.62
CA ALA A 490 -10.96 -14.49 -7.14
C ALA A 490 -12.46 -14.78 -6.95
N HIS A 491 -13.22 -13.83 -6.41
CA HIS A 491 -14.66 -13.97 -6.22
C HIS A 491 -15.43 -14.03 -7.54
N LEU A 492 -15.06 -13.18 -8.52
CA LEU A 492 -15.57 -13.23 -9.90
C LEU A 492 -15.27 -14.58 -10.59
N MET A 493 -14.10 -15.16 -10.33
CA MET A 493 -13.67 -16.43 -10.91
C MET A 493 -14.32 -17.66 -10.22
N MET A 494 -14.58 -17.60 -8.91
CA MET A 494 -15.17 -18.71 -8.15
C MET A 494 -16.71 -18.70 -8.10
N GLY A 495 -17.34 -17.51 -8.10
CA GLY A 495 -18.79 -17.34 -7.91
C GLY A 495 -19.66 -17.99 -9.00
N LYS A 496 -19.15 -18.17 -10.21
CA LYS A 496 -19.90 -18.83 -11.30
C LYS A 496 -19.82 -20.36 -11.33
N LYS A 497 -18.80 -20.96 -10.69
CA LYS A 497 -18.61 -22.42 -10.69
C LYS A 497 -18.95 -23.08 -9.35
N ALA A 498 -18.65 -22.45 -8.22
CA ALA A 498 -18.78 -23.10 -6.90
C ALA A 498 -20.24 -23.19 -6.42
N CYS A 499 -21.04 -22.13 -6.58
CA CYS A 499 -22.44 -22.13 -6.15
C CYS A 499 -23.32 -23.12 -6.94
N LYS A 500 -22.94 -23.43 -8.19
CA LYS A 500 -23.67 -24.35 -9.06
C LYS A 500 -23.29 -25.83 -8.86
N LEU A 501 -22.14 -26.12 -8.23
CA LEU A 501 -21.60 -27.48 -8.10
C LEU A 501 -21.83 -28.10 -6.72
N GLN A 502 -21.93 -27.30 -5.65
CA GLN A 502 -22.11 -27.83 -4.27
C GLN A 502 -23.58 -28.04 -3.86
N CYS A 503 -24.55 -27.35 -4.47
CA CYS A 503 -25.97 -27.60 -4.19
C CYS A 503 -26.52 -28.91 -4.79
N LYS A 504 -25.73 -29.63 -5.60
CA LYS A 504 -26.15 -30.90 -6.23
C LYS A 504 -25.82 -32.15 -5.41
N THR A 505 -24.98 -32.06 -4.39
CA THR A 505 -24.33 -33.25 -3.80
C THR A 505 -24.77 -33.59 -2.37
N LEU A 506 -25.70 -32.84 -1.76
CA LEU A 506 -26.06 -32.98 -0.34
C LEU A 506 -27.59 -33.00 -0.12
N ALA A 507 -28.29 -33.88 -0.82
CA ALA A 507 -29.74 -34.07 -0.69
C ALA A 507 -30.14 -35.09 0.40
N GLY A 508 -29.28 -35.40 1.38
CA GLY A 508 -29.43 -36.59 2.22
C GLY A 508 -29.89 -36.39 3.67
N ILE A 509 -29.21 -35.57 4.46
CA ILE A 509 -29.32 -35.67 5.93
C ILE A 509 -29.06 -34.28 6.53
N VAL A 510 -30.10 -33.65 7.09
CA VAL A 510 -30.17 -32.64 8.17
C VAL A 510 -31.46 -31.82 7.97
N LYS A 511 -32.29 -31.74 9.02
CA LYS A 511 -33.50 -30.90 9.05
C LYS A 511 -33.11 -29.41 8.97
N PRO A 512 -33.72 -28.59 8.10
CA PRO A 512 -33.37 -27.17 7.97
C PRO A 512 -34.03 -26.31 9.05
N CYS A 513 -33.38 -25.20 9.42
CA CYS A 513 -34.06 -23.96 9.86
C CYS A 513 -35.28 -23.76 8.97
N GLU A 514 -36.47 -23.54 9.51
CA GLU A 514 -37.76 -23.46 8.79
C GLU A 514 -37.63 -22.95 7.35
N THR A 515 -37.40 -23.87 6.41
CA THR A 515 -37.10 -23.52 5.02
C THR A 515 -38.40 -23.45 4.27
N GLU A 516 -38.61 -22.34 3.57
CA GLU A 516 -39.40 -22.33 2.35
C GLU A 516 -39.05 -23.57 1.50
N CYS A 517 -40.07 -24.34 1.08
CA CYS A 517 -39.88 -25.55 0.28
C CYS A 517 -38.96 -25.27 -0.90
N LYS A 518 -37.87 -26.02 -1.06
CA LYS A 518 -36.82 -25.68 -2.04
C LYS A 518 -37.14 -26.28 -3.40
N ASN A 519 -36.66 -25.64 -4.46
CA ASN A 519 -36.74 -26.15 -5.84
C ASN A 519 -38.18 -26.49 -6.28
N ASN A 520 -38.39 -27.76 -6.68
CA ASN A 520 -39.59 -28.30 -7.28
C ASN A 520 -40.59 -28.84 -6.24
N GLU A 521 -40.46 -28.45 -4.97
CA GLU A 521 -41.26 -28.98 -3.88
C GLU A 521 -42.34 -28.00 -3.45
N ALA A 522 -43.53 -28.52 -3.10
CA ALA A 522 -44.62 -27.76 -2.51
C ALA A 522 -45.03 -28.35 -1.15
N ARG A 523 -45.55 -27.51 -0.27
CA ARG A 523 -45.96 -27.84 1.10
C ARG A 523 -47.28 -28.61 1.06
N GLY A 524 -47.23 -29.92 1.29
CA GLY A 524 -48.43 -30.77 1.36
C GLY A 524 -49.24 -30.52 2.64
N GLN A 525 -50.43 -31.15 2.75
CA GLN A 525 -51.40 -30.99 3.85
C GLN A 525 -50.92 -31.33 5.28
N GLY A 526 -49.63 -31.59 5.50
CA GLY A 526 -49.02 -31.79 6.82
C GLY A 526 -47.82 -30.87 7.11
N GLY A 527 -47.67 -29.78 6.35
CA GLY A 527 -46.56 -28.82 6.52
C GLY A 527 -45.19 -29.30 6.01
N LYS A 528 -45.10 -30.55 5.54
CA LYS A 528 -43.90 -31.14 4.92
C LYS A 528 -43.85 -30.79 3.43
N CYS A 529 -42.68 -30.38 2.95
CA CYS A 529 -42.42 -30.18 1.53
C CYS A 529 -42.39 -31.54 0.81
N GLN A 530 -43.12 -31.64 -0.30
CA GLN A 530 -43.18 -32.81 -1.17
C GLN A 530 -42.76 -32.37 -2.58
N ASP A 531 -41.85 -33.12 -3.20
CA ASP A 531 -41.47 -32.91 -4.60
C ASP A 531 -42.71 -33.06 -5.49
N CYS A 532 -42.92 -32.07 -6.36
CA CYS A 532 -44.00 -32.08 -7.32
C CYS A 532 -43.88 -33.21 -8.35
N GLY A 533 -42.71 -33.84 -8.45
CA GLY A 533 -42.43 -34.92 -9.39
C GLY A 533 -42.19 -34.38 -10.79
N ARG A 534 -41.63 -35.24 -11.65
CA ARG A 534 -41.31 -34.91 -13.04
C ARG A 534 -42.52 -34.34 -13.80
N GLY A 535 -42.33 -33.19 -14.44
CA GLY A 535 -43.34 -32.46 -15.23
C GLY A 535 -44.29 -31.57 -14.42
N LYS A 536 -44.07 -31.39 -13.12
CA LYS A 536 -44.85 -30.48 -12.27
C LYS A 536 -43.91 -29.59 -11.45
N GLN A 537 -44.25 -28.32 -11.29
CA GLN A 537 -43.58 -27.33 -10.44
C GLN A 537 -44.50 -26.85 -9.32
N PRO A 538 -43.95 -26.37 -8.20
CA PRO A 538 -44.76 -25.79 -7.15
C PRO A 538 -45.47 -24.52 -7.64
N ASN A 539 -46.70 -24.30 -7.18
CA ASN A 539 -47.39 -23.02 -7.36
C ASN A 539 -46.61 -21.86 -6.69
N ILE A 540 -46.99 -20.61 -6.99
CA ILE A 540 -46.22 -19.40 -6.59
C ILE A 540 -45.94 -19.33 -5.08
N ASP A 541 -46.90 -19.73 -4.27
CA ASP A 541 -46.85 -19.76 -2.81
C ASP A 541 -46.30 -21.09 -2.25
N ARG A 542 -45.93 -22.02 -3.14
CA ARG A 542 -45.39 -23.35 -2.83
C ARG A 542 -46.27 -24.15 -1.86
N THR A 543 -47.58 -24.01 -1.97
CA THR A 543 -48.59 -24.74 -1.18
C THR A 543 -49.21 -25.93 -1.95
N GLY A 544 -48.91 -26.07 -3.24
CA GLY A 544 -49.35 -27.19 -4.07
C GLY A 544 -48.52 -27.35 -5.35
N CYS A 545 -48.64 -28.51 -5.99
CA CYS A 545 -47.88 -28.85 -7.19
C CYS A 545 -48.75 -28.73 -8.45
N VAL A 546 -48.29 -27.94 -9.41
CA VAL A 546 -48.96 -27.66 -10.69
C VAL A 546 -48.12 -28.18 -11.85
N PHE A 547 -48.77 -28.72 -12.88
CA PHE A 547 -48.06 -29.21 -14.07
C PHE A 547 -47.28 -28.08 -14.75
N ASP A 548 -45.96 -28.25 -14.90
CA ASP A 548 -45.06 -27.24 -15.46
C ASP A 548 -44.67 -27.53 -16.90
N GLY A 549 -44.92 -28.77 -17.34
CA GLY A 549 -44.61 -29.28 -18.67
C GLY A 549 -43.14 -29.20 -19.07
N SER A 550 -42.20 -29.19 -18.12
CA SER A 550 -40.76 -29.19 -18.42
C SER A 550 -40.28 -30.45 -19.14
N ASP A 551 -41.03 -31.55 -18.98
CA ASP A 551 -40.69 -32.88 -19.50
C ASP A 551 -41.39 -33.22 -20.82
N CYS A 552 -42.07 -32.24 -21.43
CA CYS A 552 -42.69 -32.45 -22.74
C CYS A 552 -41.61 -32.60 -23.81
N GLN A 553 -41.72 -33.64 -24.63
CA GLN A 553 -40.82 -33.85 -25.77
C GLN A 553 -40.99 -32.71 -26.80
N LEU A 554 -40.01 -32.55 -27.71
CA LEU A 554 -39.97 -31.46 -28.71
C LEU A 554 -41.20 -31.40 -29.62
N ASP A 555 -42.01 -32.46 -29.66
CA ASP A 555 -43.27 -32.58 -30.40
C ASP A 555 -44.52 -32.57 -29.50
N GLU A 556 -44.42 -32.17 -28.24
CA GLU A 556 -45.51 -32.13 -27.26
C GLU A 556 -45.79 -30.71 -26.71
N ILE A 557 -47.05 -30.42 -26.40
CA ILE A 557 -47.50 -29.18 -25.75
C ILE A 557 -47.94 -29.40 -24.31
N LYS A 558 -47.90 -28.35 -23.51
CA LYS A 558 -48.28 -28.34 -22.10
C LYS A 558 -49.81 -28.30 -21.96
N GLY A 559 -50.42 -29.47 -21.82
CA GLY A 559 -51.81 -29.59 -21.40
C GLY A 559 -52.00 -29.24 -19.93
N ALA A 560 -53.26 -29.14 -19.46
CA ALA A 560 -53.58 -28.71 -18.09
C ALA A 560 -53.04 -29.65 -17.01
N THR A 561 -52.85 -30.94 -17.32
CA THR A 561 -52.38 -31.95 -16.34
C THR A 561 -51.33 -32.93 -16.89
N LYS A 562 -51.03 -32.90 -18.19
CA LYS A 562 -50.05 -33.78 -18.86
C LYS A 562 -49.55 -33.17 -20.17
N CYS A 563 -48.41 -33.66 -20.69
CA CYS A 563 -47.95 -33.33 -22.04
C CYS A 563 -48.86 -33.98 -23.07
N GLU A 564 -49.24 -33.25 -24.10
CA GLU A 564 -50.07 -33.73 -25.19
C GLU A 564 -49.27 -33.66 -26.49
N LYS A 565 -49.15 -34.79 -27.17
CA LYS A 565 -48.41 -34.89 -28.42
C LYS A 565 -49.13 -34.11 -29.52
N CYS A 566 -48.40 -33.29 -30.27
CA CYS A 566 -49.01 -32.55 -31.35
C CYS A 566 -49.52 -33.48 -32.44
N PRO A 567 -50.73 -33.23 -32.99
CA PRO A 567 -51.23 -33.98 -34.12
C PRO A 567 -50.24 -33.95 -35.29
N PRO A 568 -50.15 -35.01 -36.11
CA PRO A 568 -49.28 -35.04 -37.28
C PRO A 568 -49.44 -33.77 -38.13
N GLY A 569 -48.33 -33.08 -38.42
CA GLY A 569 -48.31 -31.81 -39.17
C GLY A 569 -48.26 -30.53 -38.33
N LYS A 570 -48.37 -30.62 -37.00
CA LYS A 570 -48.28 -29.47 -36.08
C LYS A 570 -47.04 -29.54 -35.19
N ILE A 571 -46.50 -28.40 -34.80
CA ILE A 571 -45.39 -28.29 -33.84
C ILE A 571 -45.80 -27.42 -32.64
N PRO A 572 -45.19 -27.62 -31.46
CA PRO A 572 -45.42 -26.73 -30.32
C PRO A 572 -45.02 -25.29 -30.66
N ASP A 573 -45.82 -24.31 -30.23
CA ASP A 573 -45.44 -22.89 -30.31
C ASP A 573 -44.19 -22.60 -29.46
N ALA A 574 -43.63 -21.38 -29.57
CA ALA A 574 -42.38 -21.03 -28.86
C ALA A 574 -42.47 -21.12 -27.32
N ARG A 575 -43.69 -21.26 -26.77
CA ARG A 575 -43.92 -21.43 -25.32
C ARG A 575 -44.41 -22.85 -24.98
N ALA A 576 -44.46 -23.74 -25.96
CA ALA A 576 -45.02 -25.08 -25.91
C ALA A 576 -46.46 -25.12 -25.34
N ARG A 577 -47.29 -24.10 -25.58
CA ARG A 577 -48.67 -24.04 -25.05
C ARG A 577 -49.73 -24.47 -26.05
N ASN A 578 -49.47 -24.31 -27.34
CA ASN A 578 -50.40 -24.69 -28.40
C ASN A 578 -49.68 -25.44 -29.51
N CYS A 579 -50.36 -26.40 -30.13
CA CYS A 579 -49.89 -27.02 -31.36
C CYS A 579 -50.26 -26.10 -32.52
N ILE A 580 -49.28 -25.38 -33.02
CA ILE A 580 -49.44 -24.54 -34.19
C ILE A 580 -49.17 -25.38 -35.44
N GLU A 581 -49.88 -25.06 -36.52
CA GLU A 581 -49.49 -25.53 -37.85
C GLU A 581 -47.99 -25.26 -38.03
N ARG A 582 -47.23 -26.29 -38.44
CA ARG A 582 -45.82 -26.10 -38.73
C ARG A 582 -45.74 -25.17 -39.92
N ASP A 583 -45.49 -23.89 -39.69
CA ASP A 583 -45.32 -22.92 -40.76
C ASP A 583 -44.09 -23.36 -41.59
N PRO A 584 -44.30 -23.93 -42.79
CA PRO A 584 -43.20 -24.44 -43.60
C PRO A 584 -42.30 -23.30 -44.09
N ASN A 585 -42.69 -22.04 -43.86
CA ASN A 585 -42.00 -20.84 -44.32
C ASN A 585 -41.28 -20.07 -43.21
N LYS A 586 -41.28 -20.53 -41.95
CA LYS A 586 -40.70 -19.76 -40.81
C LYS A 586 -39.20 -19.45 -40.95
N GLY A 587 -38.46 -20.22 -41.76
CA GLY A 587 -37.07 -19.95 -42.16
C GLY A 587 -36.90 -19.39 -43.58
N LYS A 588 -38.01 -19.22 -44.33
CA LYS A 588 -38.06 -18.77 -45.73
C LYS A 588 -38.76 -17.42 -45.83
N LYS A 589 -38.44 -16.50 -44.92
CA LYS A 589 -39.02 -15.16 -44.96
C LYS A 589 -38.54 -14.47 -46.24
N GLN A 590 -39.46 -14.25 -47.16
CA GLN A 590 -39.23 -13.42 -48.34
C GLN A 590 -38.87 -11.98 -47.92
N GLY A 591 -39.46 -11.47 -46.84
CA GLY A 591 -39.25 -10.08 -46.42
C GLY A 591 -39.54 -9.11 -47.57
N LYS A 592 -38.70 -8.08 -47.73
CA LYS A 592 -38.76 -7.16 -48.88
C LYS A 592 -38.05 -7.71 -50.15
N CYS A 593 -37.76 -9.01 -50.22
CA CYS A 593 -37.19 -9.61 -51.42
C CYS A 593 -38.22 -9.77 -52.55
N PRO A 594 -37.80 -9.68 -53.83
CA PRO A 594 -38.67 -9.98 -54.98
C PRO A 594 -39.28 -11.38 -54.89
N THR A 595 -40.45 -11.57 -55.52
CA THR A 595 -41.13 -12.86 -55.59
C THR A 595 -40.21 -13.96 -56.12
N GLY A 596 -40.14 -15.08 -55.41
CA GLY A 596 -39.24 -16.20 -55.73
C GLY A 596 -37.89 -16.15 -55.00
N LYS A 597 -37.61 -15.08 -54.24
CA LYS A 597 -36.37 -14.93 -53.45
C LYS A 597 -36.65 -14.90 -51.95
N ILE A 598 -35.65 -15.27 -51.15
CA ILE A 598 -35.64 -15.26 -49.69
C ILE A 598 -34.46 -14.42 -49.17
N LEU A 599 -34.53 -13.96 -47.92
CA LEU A 599 -33.41 -13.28 -47.24
C LEU A 599 -32.17 -14.20 -47.16
N ASP A 600 -30.97 -13.68 -47.41
CA ASP A 600 -29.70 -14.43 -47.29
C ASP A 600 -29.39 -14.71 -45.80
N PRO A 601 -29.52 -15.96 -45.32
CA PRO A 601 -29.27 -16.28 -43.92
C PRO A 601 -27.81 -16.02 -43.51
N VAL A 602 -26.86 -16.02 -44.47
CA VAL A 602 -25.43 -15.82 -44.22
C VAL A 602 -25.12 -14.36 -43.86
N GLN A 603 -25.94 -13.40 -44.29
CA GLN A 603 -25.68 -11.98 -44.07
C GLN A 603 -25.80 -11.58 -42.59
N GLY A 604 -26.85 -12.07 -41.92
CA GLY A 604 -27.18 -11.79 -40.52
C GLY A 604 -27.74 -10.40 -40.27
N GLY A 605 -28.66 -10.31 -39.29
CA GLY A 605 -29.30 -9.04 -38.91
C GLY A 605 -30.24 -8.49 -39.98
N GLN A 606 -30.73 -9.36 -40.88
CA GLN A 606 -31.80 -9.05 -41.83
C GLN A 606 -33.10 -9.66 -41.33
N ASP A 607 -34.17 -8.89 -41.42
CA ASP A 607 -35.52 -9.29 -41.09
C ASP A 607 -36.48 -8.85 -42.20
N GLU A 608 -37.77 -9.12 -42.03
CA GLU A 608 -38.82 -8.72 -42.97
C GLU A 608 -38.92 -7.19 -43.18
N ASN A 609 -38.36 -6.39 -42.28
CA ASN A 609 -38.42 -4.94 -42.32
C ASN A 609 -37.15 -4.29 -42.89
N THR A 610 -36.06 -5.04 -43.03
CA THR A 610 -34.76 -4.56 -43.48
C THR A 610 -34.88 -3.89 -44.84
N ASN A 611 -34.52 -2.60 -44.91
CA ASN A 611 -34.53 -1.85 -46.16
C ASN A 611 -33.37 -2.34 -47.04
N ASN A 612 -33.67 -2.69 -48.30
CA ASN A 612 -32.73 -3.27 -49.27
C ASN A 612 -32.04 -4.55 -48.76
N PRO A 613 -32.80 -5.62 -48.46
CA PRO A 613 -32.21 -6.86 -48.01
C PRO A 613 -31.39 -7.54 -49.11
N ILE A 614 -30.49 -8.42 -48.70
CA ILE A 614 -29.76 -9.27 -49.64
C ILE A 614 -30.62 -10.49 -49.89
N CYS A 615 -31.01 -10.66 -51.14
CA CYS A 615 -31.96 -11.68 -51.55
C CYS A 615 -31.28 -12.76 -52.39
N ILE A 616 -31.53 -14.02 -52.04
CA ILE A 616 -31.10 -15.20 -52.79
C ILE A 616 -32.33 -15.96 -53.28
N ASP A 617 -32.18 -16.77 -54.32
CA ASP A 617 -33.28 -17.64 -54.75
C ASP A 617 -33.57 -18.69 -53.66
N ASP A 618 -34.82 -19.14 -53.56
CA ASP A 618 -35.21 -20.23 -52.66
C ASP A 618 -34.67 -21.56 -53.22
N ASP A 619 -33.40 -21.84 -52.93
CA ASP A 619 -32.67 -23.00 -53.45
C ASP A 619 -33.34 -24.33 -53.06
N ASP A 620 -34.06 -24.39 -51.95
CA ASP A 620 -34.82 -25.57 -51.54
C ASP A 620 -35.94 -25.90 -52.55
N LYS A 621 -36.52 -24.91 -53.25
CA LYS A 621 -37.52 -25.15 -54.31
C LYS A 621 -36.91 -25.77 -55.58
N ARG A 622 -35.59 -25.72 -55.73
CA ARG A 622 -34.87 -26.35 -56.84
C ARG A 622 -34.45 -27.78 -56.54
N CYS A 623 -34.67 -28.26 -55.31
CA CYS A 623 -34.39 -29.63 -54.91
C CYS A 623 -35.60 -30.57 -55.13
N PRO A 624 -35.38 -31.89 -55.30
CA PRO A 624 -36.46 -32.88 -55.32
C PRO A 624 -37.34 -32.85 -54.06
N PRO A 625 -38.60 -33.34 -54.12
CA PRO A 625 -39.61 -33.19 -53.05
C PRO A 625 -39.27 -33.64 -51.62
N ASP A 626 -38.16 -34.35 -51.38
CA ASP A 626 -37.73 -34.82 -50.06
C ASP A 626 -36.30 -34.38 -49.69
N GLN A 627 -35.76 -33.40 -50.42
CA GLN A 627 -34.40 -32.91 -50.25
C GLN A 627 -34.35 -31.42 -49.95
N VAL A 628 -33.29 -31.01 -49.27
CA VAL A 628 -32.99 -29.61 -48.99
C VAL A 628 -31.68 -29.20 -49.65
N ALA A 629 -31.53 -27.92 -49.94
CA ALA A 629 -30.31 -27.36 -50.51
C ALA A 629 -29.25 -27.09 -49.45
N GLU A 630 -27.98 -27.29 -49.82
CA GLU A 630 -26.81 -26.82 -49.09
C GLU A 630 -26.84 -25.28 -48.98
N THR A 631 -26.46 -24.72 -47.83
CA THR A 631 -26.37 -23.26 -47.68
C THR A 631 -25.22 -22.72 -48.52
N ARG A 632 -25.49 -21.68 -49.32
CA ARG A 632 -24.49 -21.06 -50.20
C ARG A 632 -23.19 -20.69 -49.46
N LYS A 633 -22.05 -21.03 -50.07
CA LYS A 633 -20.71 -20.72 -49.51
C LYS A 633 -20.42 -19.22 -49.55
N LYS A 634 -19.66 -18.76 -48.55
CA LYS A 634 -19.47 -17.34 -48.16
C LYS A 634 -19.02 -16.36 -49.26
N ASN A 635 -18.46 -16.86 -50.38
CA ASN A 635 -17.81 -16.05 -51.43
C ASN A 635 -18.42 -16.20 -52.84
N LYS A 636 -19.54 -16.92 -53.03
CA LYS A 636 -20.22 -16.88 -54.34
C LYS A 636 -21.00 -15.57 -54.45
N LYS A 637 -20.67 -14.74 -55.43
CA LYS A 637 -21.39 -13.47 -55.70
C LYS A 637 -22.84 -13.79 -56.03
N ASN A 638 -23.79 -13.05 -55.46
CA ASN A 638 -25.24 -13.23 -55.68
C ASN A 638 -25.71 -12.92 -57.11
N ASN A 639 -24.78 -12.55 -58.01
CA ASN A 639 -25.08 -12.18 -59.38
C ASN A 639 -25.35 -13.42 -60.27
N ASP A 640 -24.93 -14.62 -59.86
CA ASP A 640 -25.10 -15.86 -60.64
C ASP A 640 -26.30 -16.68 -60.14
N ASN A 641 -27.40 -16.01 -59.82
CA ASN A 641 -28.60 -16.65 -59.27
C ASN A 641 -29.25 -17.64 -60.25
N GLU A 642 -29.23 -17.31 -61.54
CA GLU A 642 -29.83 -18.14 -62.59
C GLU A 642 -29.03 -19.44 -62.84
N ASP A 643 -27.70 -19.38 -62.75
CA ASP A 643 -26.82 -20.54 -63.00
C ASP A 643 -26.52 -21.38 -61.74
N TYR A 644 -26.96 -20.92 -60.56
CA TYR A 644 -26.70 -21.64 -59.32
C TYR A 644 -27.53 -22.92 -59.22
N LYS A 645 -26.87 -24.06 -59.37
CA LYS A 645 -27.41 -25.40 -59.07
C LYS A 645 -27.11 -25.76 -57.61
N PRO A 646 -28.12 -25.85 -56.72
CA PRO A 646 -27.89 -26.24 -55.34
C PRO A 646 -27.50 -27.71 -55.23
N THR A 647 -26.60 -28.02 -54.30
CA THR A 647 -26.37 -29.39 -53.87
C THR A 647 -27.55 -29.83 -53.00
N CYS A 648 -28.32 -30.81 -53.45
CA CYS A 648 -29.46 -31.34 -52.71
C CYS A 648 -29.09 -32.64 -51.99
N ALA A 649 -29.60 -32.83 -50.78
CA ALA A 649 -29.49 -34.08 -50.02
C ALA A 649 -30.71 -34.26 -49.12
N ALA A 650 -30.97 -35.50 -48.69
CA ALA A 650 -32.05 -35.78 -47.75
C ALA A 650 -31.76 -35.08 -46.41
N GLN A 651 -32.77 -34.43 -45.82
CA GLN A 651 -32.64 -33.88 -44.48
C GLN A 651 -32.52 -35.06 -43.49
N ASN A 652 -31.50 -35.04 -42.63
CA ASN A 652 -31.41 -36.03 -41.55
C ASN A 652 -32.63 -35.89 -40.62
N PRO A 653 -33.46 -36.93 -40.44
CA PRO A 653 -34.67 -36.84 -39.62
C PRO A 653 -34.40 -36.40 -38.17
N ALA A 654 -33.23 -36.76 -37.63
CA ALA A 654 -32.80 -36.37 -36.29
C ALA A 654 -32.53 -34.86 -36.15
N ASP A 655 -32.22 -34.19 -37.26
CA ASP A 655 -31.90 -32.76 -37.29
C ASP A 655 -33.10 -31.88 -37.69
N ASN A 656 -34.31 -32.45 -37.80
CA ASN A 656 -35.54 -31.73 -38.13
C ASN A 656 -35.92 -30.63 -37.11
N HIS A 657 -35.25 -30.60 -35.96
CA HIS A 657 -35.42 -29.62 -34.88
C HIS A 657 -34.19 -28.72 -34.68
N PHE A 658 -33.21 -28.74 -35.60
CA PHE A 658 -31.99 -27.93 -35.47
C PHE A 658 -32.29 -26.44 -35.72
N ASP A 659 -32.13 -25.62 -34.69
CA ASP A 659 -32.36 -24.17 -34.71
C ASP A 659 -31.18 -23.39 -34.11
N CYS A 660 -30.79 -22.30 -34.75
CA CYS A 660 -29.72 -21.40 -34.31
C CYS A 660 -30.24 -20.14 -33.59
N ASP A 661 -31.55 -20.00 -33.39
CA ASP A 661 -32.18 -18.85 -32.75
C ASP A 661 -31.61 -18.54 -31.34
N ASN A 662 -31.11 -19.55 -30.64
CA ASN A 662 -30.49 -19.40 -29.31
C ASN A 662 -29.08 -18.76 -29.33
N LYS A 663 -28.52 -18.48 -30.50
CA LYS A 663 -27.14 -17.97 -30.68
C LYS A 663 -27.15 -16.69 -31.54
N PRO A 664 -27.27 -15.49 -30.92
CA PRO A 664 -27.38 -14.23 -31.67
C PRO A 664 -26.19 -14.01 -32.61
N GLY A 665 -26.49 -13.64 -33.86
CA GLY A 665 -25.52 -13.44 -34.94
C GLY A 665 -24.91 -14.75 -35.48
N THR A 666 -25.66 -15.85 -35.38
CA THR A 666 -25.38 -17.08 -36.12
C THR A 666 -26.55 -17.44 -37.03
N TYR A 667 -26.30 -18.26 -38.04
CA TYR A 667 -27.32 -18.75 -38.97
C TYR A 667 -27.24 -20.27 -39.10
N HIS A 668 -28.37 -20.87 -39.51
CA HIS A 668 -28.49 -22.29 -39.78
C HIS A 668 -27.76 -22.62 -41.10
N HIS A 669 -26.62 -23.28 -40.98
CA HIS A 669 -25.78 -23.71 -42.07
C HIS A 669 -25.99 -25.19 -42.35
N LYS A 670 -26.46 -25.50 -43.56
CA LYS A 670 -26.65 -26.83 -44.12
C LYS A 670 -25.45 -27.18 -45.01
N GLU A 671 -24.83 -28.33 -44.79
CA GLU A 671 -23.70 -28.84 -45.59
C GLU A 671 -23.85 -30.34 -45.86
N LYS A 672 -23.72 -30.77 -47.14
CA LYS A 672 -23.68 -32.20 -47.49
C LYS A 672 -22.32 -32.75 -47.10
N ALA A 673 -22.28 -33.63 -46.10
CA ALA A 673 -21.02 -34.22 -45.66
C ALA A 673 -20.41 -35.09 -46.77
N PRO A 674 -19.08 -35.04 -47.00
CA PRO A 674 -18.42 -35.87 -48.01
C PRO A 674 -18.73 -37.35 -47.79
N GLY A 675 -19.26 -38.02 -48.81
CA GLY A 675 -19.60 -39.45 -48.75
C GLY A 675 -20.90 -39.80 -48.01
N LYS A 676 -21.73 -38.81 -47.64
CA LYS A 676 -23.07 -39.07 -47.06
C LYS A 676 -24.16 -38.46 -47.93
N ASP A 677 -25.28 -39.16 -48.07
CA ASP A 677 -26.48 -38.66 -48.76
C ASP A 677 -27.44 -37.86 -47.86
N GLN A 678 -26.96 -37.49 -46.68
CA GLN A 678 -27.70 -36.72 -45.70
C GLN A 678 -27.09 -35.33 -45.50
N MET A 679 -27.96 -34.33 -45.31
CA MET A 679 -27.58 -32.97 -44.97
C MET A 679 -27.18 -32.86 -43.49
N SER A 680 -26.05 -32.23 -43.21
CA SER A 680 -25.62 -31.90 -41.84
C SER A 680 -25.96 -30.45 -41.50
N ASN A 681 -26.38 -30.22 -40.26
CA ASN A 681 -26.87 -28.93 -39.79
C ASN A 681 -25.92 -28.36 -38.72
N SER A 682 -25.51 -27.10 -38.84
CA SER A 682 -24.62 -26.42 -37.88
C SER A 682 -24.93 -24.94 -37.75
N CYS A 683 -24.53 -24.29 -36.65
CA CYS A 683 -24.63 -22.84 -36.50
C CYS A 683 -23.31 -22.16 -36.87
N ARG A 684 -23.32 -21.28 -37.88
CA ARG A 684 -22.14 -20.51 -38.32
C ARG A 684 -22.32 -19.02 -38.04
N SER A 685 -21.22 -18.28 -37.84
CA SER A 685 -21.30 -16.82 -37.63
C SER A 685 -21.72 -16.12 -38.91
N THR A 686 -22.66 -15.18 -38.79
CA THR A 686 -23.10 -14.32 -39.91
C THR A 686 -21.98 -13.39 -40.38
N ARG A 687 -22.03 -12.90 -41.63
CA ARG A 687 -21.05 -11.93 -42.17
C ARG A 687 -20.92 -10.68 -41.30
N LYS A 688 -22.05 -10.08 -40.88
CA LYS A 688 -22.06 -8.92 -39.98
C LYS A 688 -21.22 -9.13 -38.71
N LYS A 689 -21.43 -10.27 -38.04
CA LYS A 689 -20.70 -10.62 -36.80
C LYS A 689 -19.19 -10.82 -37.02
N GLU A 690 -18.79 -11.30 -38.20
CA GLU A 690 -17.37 -11.44 -38.54
C GLU A 690 -16.71 -10.12 -38.90
N GLU A 691 -17.42 -9.23 -39.60
CA GLU A 691 -16.96 -7.86 -39.87
C GLU A 691 -16.78 -7.07 -38.56
N GLU A 692 -17.71 -7.19 -37.62
CA GLU A 692 -17.59 -6.60 -36.27
C GLU A 692 -16.33 -7.13 -35.54
N LYS A 693 -16.05 -8.43 -35.61
CA LYS A 693 -14.83 -9.02 -35.04
C LYS A 693 -13.56 -8.48 -35.70
N LYS A 694 -13.56 -8.35 -37.03
CA LYS A 694 -12.44 -7.81 -37.80
C LYS A 694 -12.19 -6.34 -37.48
N SER A 695 -13.25 -5.53 -37.38
CA SER A 695 -13.18 -4.12 -36.98
C SER A 695 -12.57 -3.97 -35.59
N LYS A 696 -13.08 -4.70 -34.59
CA LYS A 696 -12.53 -4.70 -33.22
C LYS A 696 -11.08 -5.16 -33.13
N TYR A 697 -10.64 -6.03 -34.04
CA TYR A 697 -9.24 -6.42 -34.12
C TYR A 697 -8.38 -5.31 -34.72
N GLN A 698 -8.81 -4.70 -35.82
CA GLN A 698 -8.10 -3.57 -36.44
C GLN A 698 -7.98 -2.37 -35.53
N GLU A 699 -9.02 -2.08 -34.73
CA GLU A 699 -9.01 -1.02 -33.72
C GLU A 699 -7.95 -1.28 -32.65
N ARG A 700 -7.88 -2.51 -32.11
CA ARG A 700 -6.84 -2.92 -31.15
C ARG A 700 -5.42 -2.83 -31.71
N VAL A 701 -5.23 -3.16 -32.99
CA VAL A 701 -3.92 -3.04 -33.66
C VAL A 701 -3.54 -1.56 -33.83
N LYS A 702 -4.49 -0.68 -34.19
CA LYS A 702 -4.24 0.76 -34.30
C LYS A 702 -3.88 1.40 -32.96
N THR A 703 -4.50 0.98 -31.86
CA THR A 703 -4.19 1.50 -30.52
C THR A 703 -2.87 0.96 -29.95
N ALA A 704 -2.42 -0.23 -30.37
CA ALA A 704 -1.18 -0.83 -29.86
C ALA A 704 0.11 -0.21 -30.45
N GLY A 705 0.06 0.35 -31.67
CA GLY A 705 1.23 0.92 -32.35
C GLY A 705 1.96 2.02 -31.53
N PRO A 706 1.25 3.06 -31.06
CA PRO A 706 1.86 4.12 -30.24
C PRO A 706 2.42 3.61 -28.91
N GLU A 707 1.77 2.61 -28.29
CA GLU A 707 2.23 2.04 -27.03
C GLU A 707 3.51 1.22 -27.20
N VAL A 708 3.63 0.47 -28.31
CA VAL A 708 4.85 -0.29 -28.64
C VAL A 708 6.02 0.65 -28.91
N GLU A 709 5.81 1.73 -29.67
CA GLU A 709 6.86 2.72 -29.91
C GLU A 709 7.25 3.45 -28.61
N ARG A 710 6.28 3.84 -27.77
CA ARG A 710 6.58 4.42 -26.45
C ARG A 710 7.42 3.46 -25.59
N LYS A 711 7.05 2.18 -25.52
CA LYS A 711 7.83 1.15 -24.78
C LYS A 711 9.24 0.96 -25.34
N LYS A 712 9.45 1.10 -26.65
CA LYS A 712 10.79 1.04 -27.25
C LYS A 712 11.61 2.27 -26.87
N THR A 713 11.03 3.47 -26.93
CA THR A 713 11.69 4.71 -26.51
C THR A 713 12.03 4.68 -25.03
N ASP A 714 11.09 4.28 -24.17
CA ASP A 714 11.33 4.18 -22.72
C ASP A 714 12.47 3.21 -22.40
N LYS A 715 12.51 2.04 -23.07
CA LYS A 715 13.60 1.08 -22.93
C LYS A 715 14.94 1.65 -23.41
N ARG A 716 14.97 2.36 -24.54
CA ARG A 716 16.18 3.03 -25.03
C ARG A 716 16.69 4.05 -24.02
N ASP A 717 15.80 4.88 -23.50
CA ASP A 717 16.17 5.96 -22.59
C ASP A 717 16.62 5.40 -21.23
N THR A 718 16.00 4.32 -20.74
CA THR A 718 16.47 3.59 -19.55
C THR A 718 17.90 3.07 -19.73
N ARG A 719 18.22 2.46 -20.87
CA ARG A 719 19.58 1.98 -21.16
C ARG A 719 20.61 3.11 -21.24
N ARG A 720 20.22 4.25 -21.80
CA ARG A 720 21.04 5.47 -21.82
C ARG A 720 21.31 5.99 -20.41
N ARG A 721 20.28 6.12 -19.58
CA ARG A 721 20.42 6.51 -18.16
C ARG A 721 21.34 5.56 -17.40
N ALA A 722 21.15 4.25 -17.54
CA ALA A 722 21.99 3.24 -16.91
C ALA A 722 23.47 3.37 -17.29
N ARG A 723 23.76 3.61 -18.58
CA ARG A 723 25.11 3.83 -19.08
C ARG A 723 25.72 5.12 -18.52
N MET A 724 24.95 6.22 -18.52
CA MET A 724 25.40 7.50 -17.96
C MET A 724 25.71 7.39 -16.47
N GLY A 725 24.79 6.81 -15.69
CA GLY A 725 24.99 6.60 -14.26
C GLY A 725 26.18 5.71 -13.95
N SER A 726 26.34 4.60 -14.69
CA SER A 726 27.49 3.70 -14.55
C SER A 726 28.82 4.43 -14.81
N CYS A 727 28.91 5.20 -15.89
CA CYS A 727 30.14 5.92 -16.26
C CYS A 727 30.45 7.07 -15.31
N MET A 728 29.44 7.81 -14.87
CA MET A 728 29.63 8.94 -13.96
C MET A 728 30.16 8.45 -12.60
N LEU A 729 29.59 7.36 -12.08
CA LEU A 729 30.01 6.74 -10.84
C LEU A 729 31.45 6.21 -10.92
N ALA A 730 31.77 5.49 -12.00
CA ALA A 730 33.08 4.88 -12.17
C ALA A 730 34.20 5.94 -12.31
N ILE A 731 33.93 7.04 -13.02
CA ILE A 731 34.87 8.16 -13.18
C ILE A 731 35.03 8.97 -11.88
N ALA A 732 33.94 9.13 -11.12
CA ALA A 732 33.98 9.79 -9.83
C ALA A 732 34.88 9.06 -8.83
N GLU A 733 34.84 7.72 -8.82
CA GLU A 733 35.60 6.87 -7.91
C GLU A 733 37.13 7.06 -8.03
N VAL A 734 37.63 7.27 -9.26
CA VAL A 734 39.05 7.60 -9.49
C VAL A 734 39.38 9.08 -9.35
N GLY A 735 38.40 9.91 -8.99
CA GLY A 735 38.59 11.34 -8.76
C GLY A 735 38.78 12.15 -10.04
N ALA A 736 38.44 11.60 -11.21
CA ALA A 736 38.63 12.31 -12.47
C ALA A 736 37.60 13.44 -12.69
N LEU A 737 36.42 13.36 -12.07
CA LEU A 737 35.36 14.39 -12.08
C LEU A 737 34.75 14.65 -10.68
N ALA A 738 35.41 14.18 -9.62
CA ALA A 738 34.84 14.24 -8.27
C ALA A 738 34.56 15.68 -7.80
N ALA A 739 35.37 16.66 -8.21
CA ALA A 739 35.15 18.05 -7.86
C ALA A 739 33.86 18.61 -8.50
N ASP A 740 33.66 18.35 -9.80
CA ASP A 740 32.53 18.88 -10.56
C ASP A 740 31.23 18.20 -10.14
N ILE A 741 31.25 16.87 -9.99
CA ILE A 741 30.07 16.12 -9.53
C ILE A 741 29.72 16.53 -8.08
N SER A 742 30.70 16.79 -7.21
CA SER A 742 30.44 17.23 -5.81
C SER A 742 29.68 18.55 -5.69
N GLN A 743 29.68 19.37 -6.74
CA GLN A 743 29.04 20.68 -6.77
C GLN A 743 27.62 20.63 -7.34
N MET A 744 27.23 19.51 -7.96
CA MET A 744 25.90 19.35 -8.54
C MET A 744 24.85 19.16 -7.45
N THR A 745 23.70 19.80 -7.61
CA THR A 745 22.49 19.53 -6.85
C THR A 745 21.87 18.19 -7.26
N SER A 746 20.93 17.67 -6.46
CA SER A 746 20.20 16.45 -6.80
C SER A 746 19.41 16.60 -8.11
N GLU A 747 18.84 17.80 -8.36
CA GLU A 747 18.06 18.11 -9.55
C GLU A 747 18.95 18.20 -10.80
N GLU A 748 20.16 18.77 -10.67
CA GLU A 748 21.16 18.78 -11.74
C GLU A 748 21.63 17.36 -12.07
N LEU A 749 21.85 16.51 -11.06
CA LEU A 749 22.27 15.12 -11.26
C LEU A 749 21.19 14.27 -11.93
N GLU A 750 19.95 14.38 -11.46
CA GLU A 750 18.81 13.68 -12.05
C GLU A 750 18.56 14.14 -13.50
N GLY A 751 18.56 15.46 -13.73
CA GLY A 751 18.41 16.02 -15.07
C GLY A 751 19.57 15.69 -16.00
N ALA A 752 20.80 15.59 -15.49
CA ALA A 752 21.98 15.23 -16.29
C ALA A 752 21.84 13.85 -16.94
N MET A 753 21.15 12.90 -16.29
CA MET A 753 20.92 11.56 -16.84
C MET A 753 20.02 11.57 -18.08
N GLU A 754 19.23 12.63 -18.30
CA GLU A 754 18.41 12.82 -19.51
C GLU A 754 19.17 13.56 -20.63
N LEU A 755 20.37 14.08 -20.36
CA LEU A 755 21.18 14.85 -21.30
C LEU A 755 22.23 13.96 -21.98
N TRP A 756 21.76 12.87 -22.59
CA TRP A 756 22.61 12.02 -23.43
C TRP A 756 23.31 12.89 -24.49
N PRO A 757 24.65 12.81 -24.66
CA PRO A 757 25.36 13.64 -25.63
C PRO A 757 24.84 13.38 -27.05
N GLU A 758 24.13 14.35 -27.65
CA GLU A 758 23.69 14.30 -29.03
C GLU A 758 24.77 14.92 -29.93
N GLY A 759 25.31 14.16 -30.89
CA GLY A 759 26.22 14.68 -31.93
C GLY A 759 27.59 14.01 -32.02
N GLU A 760 27.99 13.24 -31.01
CA GLU A 760 29.08 12.29 -31.10
C GLU A 760 28.47 10.94 -31.48
N ASN A 761 29.12 10.15 -32.35
CA ASN A 761 28.60 8.86 -32.86
C ASN A 761 28.51 7.78 -31.76
N LEU A 762 27.84 8.07 -30.64
CA LEU A 762 27.56 7.16 -29.54
C LEU A 762 26.44 6.22 -29.99
N SER A 763 26.77 4.95 -30.17
CA SER A 763 25.75 3.95 -30.42
C SER A 763 24.85 3.79 -29.19
N GLU A 764 23.66 3.26 -29.40
CA GLU A 764 22.79 2.87 -28.30
C GLU A 764 23.50 1.81 -27.43
N PRO A 765 23.46 1.92 -26.08
CA PRO A 765 24.00 0.89 -25.21
C PRO A 765 23.28 -0.45 -25.44
N LEU A 766 24.05 -1.53 -25.51
CA LEU A 766 23.51 -2.89 -25.54
C LEU A 766 23.03 -3.34 -24.16
N ASP A 767 22.28 -4.45 -24.14
CA ASP A 767 21.71 -5.09 -22.95
C ASP A 767 20.87 -4.12 -22.10
N ASP A 768 21.11 -4.04 -20.79
CA ASP A 768 20.44 -3.11 -19.87
C ASP A 768 21.11 -1.72 -19.82
N GLY A 769 22.17 -1.51 -20.60
CA GLY A 769 22.93 -0.28 -20.64
C GLY A 769 23.97 -0.12 -19.53
N THR A 770 24.06 -1.03 -18.57
CA THR A 770 25.06 -0.96 -17.49
C THR A 770 26.47 -1.30 -18.00
N VAL A 771 27.51 -0.78 -17.33
CA VAL A 771 28.88 -1.32 -17.47
C VAL A 771 28.99 -2.46 -16.48
N PRO A 772 29.17 -3.73 -16.90
CA PRO A 772 29.32 -4.82 -15.97
C PRO A 772 30.52 -4.59 -15.04
N ASP A 773 30.32 -4.67 -13.74
CA ASP A 773 31.35 -4.28 -12.77
C ASP A 773 32.68 -5.01 -12.93
N HIS A 774 32.63 -6.29 -13.29
CA HIS A 774 33.82 -7.11 -13.46
C HIS A 774 34.71 -6.66 -14.63
N VAL A 775 34.18 -5.85 -15.57
CA VAL A 775 34.99 -5.24 -16.63
C VAL A 775 35.77 -4.03 -16.13
N ILE A 776 35.44 -3.50 -14.94
CA ILE A 776 36.10 -2.32 -14.36
C ILE A 776 37.17 -2.78 -13.36
N GLN A 777 38.41 -2.34 -13.58
CA GLN A 777 39.49 -2.45 -12.61
C GLN A 777 39.89 -1.07 -12.10
N ILE A 778 40.02 -0.93 -10.78
CA ILE A 778 40.52 0.29 -10.16
C ILE A 778 41.89 0.00 -9.57
N VAL A 779 42.90 0.75 -10.03
CA VAL A 779 44.26 0.69 -9.53
C VAL A 779 44.54 2.00 -8.78
N PRO A 780 44.63 1.98 -7.44
CA PRO A 780 44.91 3.19 -6.69
C PRO A 780 46.32 3.71 -7.03
N ARG A 781 46.49 5.03 -7.14
CA ARG A 781 47.82 5.61 -7.30
C ARG A 781 48.60 5.40 -6.00
N LYS A 782 49.74 4.69 -6.07
CA LYS A 782 50.67 4.54 -4.94
C LYS A 782 51.19 5.93 -4.54
N SER A 783 50.60 6.52 -3.51
CA SER A 783 51.16 7.75 -2.93
C SER A 783 52.42 7.39 -2.16
N VAL A 784 53.58 7.88 -2.61
CA VAL A 784 54.82 7.81 -1.84
C VAL A 784 54.64 8.77 -0.66
N VAL A 785 54.18 8.24 0.47
CA VAL A 785 54.09 9.00 1.72
C VAL A 785 55.51 9.14 2.26
N VAL A 786 56.11 10.32 2.06
CA VAL A 786 57.33 10.72 2.79
C VAL A 786 57.00 10.64 4.28
N ILE A 787 57.80 9.85 5.02
CA ILE A 787 57.54 9.43 6.40
C ILE A 787 57.57 10.66 7.33
N GLY A 788 56.42 11.28 7.53
CA GLY A 788 56.17 12.32 8.51
C GLY A 788 54.70 12.28 8.91
N ARG A 789 54.40 11.60 10.02
CA ARG A 789 53.06 11.40 10.60
C ARG A 789 51.97 10.96 9.61
N ARG A 790 51.62 9.67 9.65
CA ARG A 790 50.44 9.11 8.98
C ARG A 790 49.19 9.93 9.35
N ARG A 791 48.78 10.87 8.48
CA ARG A 791 47.39 11.34 8.45
C ARG A 791 46.65 10.38 7.53
N PRO A 792 45.51 9.80 7.95
CA PRO A 792 44.70 8.97 7.06
C PRO A 792 44.37 9.77 5.80
N PHE A 793 44.53 9.13 4.64
CA PHE A 793 44.23 9.68 3.33
C PHE A 793 42.74 10.07 3.27
N ARG A 794 42.44 11.33 3.57
CA ARG A 794 41.13 11.94 3.32
C ARG A 794 41.15 12.41 1.87
N LEU A 795 40.24 11.90 1.04
CA LEU A 795 39.94 12.52 -0.26
C LEU A 795 39.67 14.02 -0.01
N PRO A 796 40.39 14.93 -0.68
CA PRO A 796 40.13 16.36 -0.57
C PRO A 796 38.85 16.68 -1.32
N GLY A 797 37.80 17.13 -0.63
CA GLY A 797 36.62 17.74 -1.24
C GLY A 797 35.27 17.14 -0.82
N ASN A 798 34.22 17.95 -0.94
CA ASN A 798 32.84 17.69 -0.54
C ASN A 798 32.15 16.51 -1.26
N PHE A 799 32.86 15.66 -2.01
CA PHE A 799 32.27 14.53 -2.73
C PHE A 799 31.64 13.50 -1.78
N GLY A 800 32.28 13.23 -0.65
CA GLY A 800 31.69 12.45 0.43
C GLY A 800 30.43 13.11 1.02
N LYS A 801 30.28 14.44 0.95
CA LYS A 801 29.06 15.16 1.38
C LYS A 801 27.96 15.18 0.32
N LEU A 802 28.27 14.99 -0.96
CA LEU A 802 27.26 14.80 -2.00
C LEU A 802 26.63 13.41 -1.87
N LEU A 803 27.46 12.38 -1.62
CA LEU A 803 26.99 11.01 -1.40
C LEU A 803 26.40 10.79 0.01
N THR A 804 26.89 11.47 1.05
CA THR A 804 26.27 11.49 2.40
C THR A 804 25.23 12.60 2.58
N GLY A 805 25.01 13.45 1.58
CA GLY A 805 24.01 14.52 1.62
C GLY A 805 22.57 14.01 1.63
N ILE A 806 22.41 12.72 1.34
CA ILE A 806 21.16 11.95 1.40
C ILE A 806 21.07 11.15 2.74
N GLY A 807 22.00 11.36 3.68
CA GLY A 807 21.93 10.81 5.04
C GLY A 807 23.23 10.98 5.80
N LYS A 808 23.22 11.74 6.90
CA LYS A 808 24.38 11.92 7.78
C LYS A 808 24.11 11.50 9.22
N GLY A 809 24.92 10.54 9.67
CA GLY A 809 25.42 10.39 11.04
C GLY A 809 26.95 10.23 10.98
N ALA A 810 27.67 10.82 11.93
CA ALA A 810 29.13 10.97 11.90
C ALA A 810 29.87 9.83 12.63
N GLY A 811 30.97 9.34 12.05
CA GLY A 811 31.99 8.58 12.79
C GLY A 811 32.88 7.68 11.91
N GLY A 812 34.13 8.11 11.69
CA GLY A 812 35.29 7.22 11.44
C GLY A 812 35.38 6.45 10.10
N SER A 813 36.34 6.84 9.27
CA SER A 813 37.07 5.94 8.34
C SER A 813 36.24 5.03 7.41
N ALA A 814 35.44 5.58 6.48
CA ALA A 814 34.71 4.77 5.48
C ALA A 814 34.33 5.55 4.20
N ALA A 815 35.27 6.29 3.57
CA ALA A 815 34.96 7.18 2.45
C ALA A 815 34.95 6.53 1.05
N SER A 816 35.05 5.20 0.91
CA SER A 816 35.01 4.51 -0.40
C SER A 816 33.94 3.42 -0.55
N ASN A 817 33.21 3.03 0.50
CA ASN A 817 32.51 1.74 0.47
C ASN A 817 30.98 1.81 0.47
N SER A 818 30.36 2.95 0.78
CA SER A 818 28.92 3.13 0.69
C SER A 818 28.56 3.99 -0.52
N ILE A 819 28.54 3.37 -1.70
CA ILE A 819 27.80 3.91 -2.84
C ILE A 819 26.32 3.92 -2.39
N PRO A 820 25.70 5.10 -2.16
CA PRO A 820 24.34 5.16 -1.64
C PRO A 820 23.37 4.43 -2.56
N LYS A 821 22.23 3.95 -2.03
CA LYS A 821 21.12 3.38 -2.80
C LYS A 821 20.76 4.22 -4.04
N ALA A 822 20.83 5.55 -3.92
CA ALA A 822 20.67 6.50 -5.03
C ALA A 822 21.70 6.29 -6.16
N ALA A 823 22.99 6.11 -5.85
CA ALA A 823 24.02 5.85 -6.85
C ALA A 823 23.86 4.47 -7.54
N ARG A 824 23.26 3.49 -6.86
CA ARG A 824 22.85 2.22 -7.50
C ARG A 824 21.65 2.40 -8.43
N GLN A 825 20.67 3.22 -8.04
CA GLN A 825 19.54 3.56 -8.91
C GLN A 825 20.00 4.26 -10.19
N PHE A 826 20.98 5.18 -10.08
CA PHE A 826 21.61 5.78 -11.24
C PHE A 826 22.28 4.75 -12.14
N LYS A 827 22.99 3.78 -11.55
CA LYS A 827 23.67 2.72 -12.30
C LYS A 827 22.71 1.82 -13.08
N LYS A 828 21.59 1.40 -12.48
CA LYS A 828 20.59 0.52 -13.14
C LYS A 828 19.71 1.26 -14.17
N GLY A 829 19.63 2.59 -14.10
CA GLY A 829 18.73 3.38 -14.95
C GLY A 829 17.24 3.20 -14.61
N ASP A 830 16.94 2.55 -13.48
CA ASP A 830 15.59 2.25 -13.01
C ASP A 830 14.81 3.49 -12.55
N GLN A 831 15.49 4.64 -12.44
CA GLN A 831 14.80 5.89 -12.18
C GLN A 831 13.89 6.22 -13.36
N GLY A 832 12.66 6.64 -13.03
CA GLY A 832 11.74 7.21 -14.00
C GLY A 832 12.38 8.40 -14.72
N ARG A 833 11.76 8.83 -15.81
CA ARG A 833 12.22 10.00 -16.54
C ARG A 833 12.30 11.21 -15.61
N ALA A 834 13.43 11.92 -15.61
CA ALA A 834 13.58 13.09 -14.76
C ALA A 834 12.48 14.13 -15.09
N PRO A 835 11.94 14.85 -14.09
CA PRO A 835 11.02 15.95 -14.31
C PRO A 835 11.61 16.98 -15.29
N ALA A 836 10.76 17.59 -16.12
CA ALA A 836 11.20 18.61 -17.08
C ALA A 836 11.94 19.78 -16.40
N SER A 837 11.59 20.09 -15.16
CA SER A 837 12.32 21.06 -14.31
C SER A 837 13.77 20.63 -14.06
N SER A 838 14.00 19.39 -13.60
CA SER A 838 15.34 18.85 -13.37
C SER A 838 16.18 18.86 -14.66
N VAL A 839 15.59 18.47 -15.79
CA VAL A 839 16.26 18.51 -17.11
C VAL A 839 16.66 19.93 -17.50
N ASN A 840 15.80 20.92 -17.28
CA ASN A 840 16.10 22.32 -17.60
C ASN A 840 17.17 22.91 -16.67
N ILE A 841 17.13 22.56 -15.37
CA ILE A 841 18.15 22.93 -14.40
C ILE A 841 19.51 22.34 -14.81
N ALA A 842 19.54 21.05 -15.16
CA ALA A 842 20.75 20.38 -15.63
C ALA A 842 21.29 21.00 -16.93
N ARG A 843 20.44 21.41 -17.89
CA ARG A 843 20.88 22.11 -19.11
C ARG A 843 21.48 23.48 -18.81
N ALA A 844 20.97 24.18 -17.81
CA ALA A 844 21.48 25.48 -17.39
C ALA A 844 22.75 25.36 -16.53
N SER A 845 23.02 24.17 -15.97
CA SER A 845 24.17 23.91 -15.13
C SER A 845 25.48 23.89 -15.92
N LYS A 846 26.41 24.75 -15.53
CA LYS A 846 27.77 24.77 -16.09
C LYS A 846 28.49 23.44 -15.82
N ALA A 847 28.38 22.90 -14.60
CA ALA A 847 29.04 21.66 -14.21
C ALA A 847 28.54 20.47 -15.04
N VAL A 848 27.22 20.34 -15.24
CA VAL A 848 26.65 19.31 -16.12
C VAL A 848 27.14 19.48 -17.55
N GLY A 849 27.12 20.71 -18.07
CA GLY A 849 27.60 21.01 -19.41
C GLY A 849 29.07 20.65 -19.64
N GLU A 850 29.92 20.81 -18.61
CA GLU A 850 31.33 20.40 -18.63
C GLU A 850 31.49 18.88 -18.57
N ILE A 851 30.74 18.19 -17.68
CA ILE A 851 30.82 16.73 -17.53
C ILE A 851 30.32 16.00 -18.78
N VAL A 852 29.18 16.40 -19.34
CA VAL A 852 28.59 15.74 -20.53
C VAL A 852 29.50 15.89 -21.76
N LYS A 853 30.40 16.89 -21.77
CA LYS A 853 31.40 17.11 -22.82
C LYS A 853 32.80 16.61 -22.46
N ASP A 854 32.99 16.07 -21.25
CA ASP A 854 34.30 15.59 -20.83
C ASP A 854 34.70 14.36 -21.67
N LYS A 855 35.91 14.40 -22.24
CA LYS A 855 36.40 13.35 -23.14
C LYS A 855 36.46 11.98 -22.46
N LYS A 856 36.72 11.91 -21.15
CA LYS A 856 36.80 10.65 -20.41
C LYS A 856 35.38 10.10 -20.18
N PHE A 857 34.43 10.97 -19.83
CA PHE A 857 33.02 10.61 -19.70
C PHE A 857 32.45 10.09 -21.03
N VAL A 858 32.60 10.85 -22.11
CA VAL A 858 32.21 10.43 -23.47
C VAL A 858 32.86 9.11 -23.87
N SER A 859 34.17 8.96 -23.63
CA SER A 859 34.88 7.71 -23.97
C SER A 859 34.32 6.51 -23.20
N CYS A 860 33.92 6.71 -21.93
CA CYS A 860 33.24 5.68 -21.14
C CYS A 860 31.88 5.30 -21.74
N LEU A 861 31.07 6.29 -22.15
CA LEU A 861 29.78 6.03 -22.80
C LEU A 861 29.96 5.22 -24.09
N ALA A 862 31.05 5.43 -24.82
CA ALA A 862 31.36 4.77 -26.08
C ALA A 862 31.94 3.33 -25.95
N THR A 863 32.39 2.90 -24.77
CA THR A 863 33.29 1.72 -24.67
C THR A 863 32.61 0.37 -25.02
N ALA A 864 31.28 0.24 -24.86
CA ALA A 864 30.55 -1.01 -25.09
C ALA A 864 30.23 -1.28 -26.57
N ALA A 865 30.04 -0.22 -27.37
CA ALA A 865 29.67 -0.29 -28.78
C ALA A 865 30.68 -1.10 -29.62
N ILE A 866 31.95 -0.96 -29.27
CA ILE A 866 33.10 -1.50 -29.99
C ILE A 866 33.21 -3.02 -29.76
N ALA A 867 32.91 -3.50 -28.55
CA ALA A 867 33.09 -4.90 -28.16
C ALA A 867 32.08 -5.85 -28.82
N ALA A 868 30.86 -5.40 -29.08
CA ALA A 868 29.77 -6.25 -29.54
C ALA A 868 29.36 -6.05 -31.02
N GLY A 869 29.73 -4.92 -31.62
CA GLY A 869 29.33 -4.58 -32.99
C GLY A 869 30.31 -4.99 -34.08
N GLY A 870 31.58 -5.30 -33.77
CA GLY A 870 32.63 -5.54 -34.77
C GLY A 870 32.90 -4.36 -35.72
N GLN A 871 32.15 -3.26 -35.59
CA GLN A 871 32.34 -2.05 -36.38
C GLN A 871 33.60 -1.34 -35.89
N GLN A 872 34.62 -1.38 -36.74
CA GLN A 872 35.83 -0.60 -36.58
C GLN A 872 35.46 0.89 -36.59
N ILE A 873 35.40 1.52 -35.42
CA ILE A 873 35.57 2.97 -35.34
C ILE A 873 37.03 3.22 -35.73
N VAL A 874 37.23 3.79 -36.92
CA VAL A 874 38.52 4.04 -37.54
C VAL A 874 39.46 4.75 -36.54
N GLY A 875 40.45 4.03 -36.01
CA GLY A 875 41.56 4.59 -35.24
C GLY A 875 41.72 4.21 -33.76
N ARG A 876 40.82 3.43 -33.13
CA ARG A 876 41.04 2.91 -31.75
C ARG A 876 40.64 1.44 -31.62
N GLN A 877 41.65 0.58 -31.54
CA GLN A 877 41.51 -0.88 -31.57
C GLN A 877 41.49 -1.55 -30.19
N GLU A 878 41.28 -0.79 -29.12
CA GLU A 878 41.45 -1.35 -27.77
C GLU A 878 40.09 -1.63 -27.13
N ASN A 879 39.81 -2.90 -26.83
CA ASN A 879 38.75 -3.35 -25.91
C ASN A 879 38.94 -2.83 -24.47
N LYS A 880 39.88 -1.90 -24.28
CA LYS A 880 40.37 -1.37 -23.03
C LYS A 880 40.29 0.15 -23.08
N LEU A 881 39.69 0.73 -22.06
CA LEU A 881 39.70 2.17 -21.83
C LEU A 881 40.37 2.43 -20.48
N VAL A 882 41.42 3.25 -20.48
CA VAL A 882 42.11 3.69 -19.26
C VAL A 882 41.71 5.13 -18.97
N ILE A 883 41.14 5.37 -17.80
CA ILE A 883 40.78 6.69 -17.31
C ILE A 883 41.65 7.01 -16.10
N GLU A 884 42.50 8.03 -16.25
CA GLU A 884 43.30 8.54 -15.14
C GLU A 884 42.54 9.59 -14.35
N GLY A 885 42.53 9.43 -13.03
CA GLY A 885 42.04 10.43 -12.09
C GLY A 885 43.04 10.71 -10.96
N THR A 886 42.64 11.55 -10.01
CA THR A 886 43.53 12.01 -8.93
C THR A 886 43.82 10.93 -7.90
N SER A 887 42.90 9.98 -7.66
CA SER A 887 43.06 8.92 -6.66
C SER A 887 43.56 7.59 -7.25
N GLY A 888 43.46 7.40 -8.56
CA GLY A 888 43.83 6.15 -9.21
C GLY A 888 43.64 6.15 -10.72
N THR A 889 43.81 4.98 -11.32
CA THR A 889 43.43 4.71 -12.70
C THR A 889 42.29 3.70 -12.74
N MET A 890 41.35 3.91 -13.65
CA MET A 890 40.26 3.00 -13.94
C MET A 890 40.50 2.37 -15.30
N ASN A 891 40.52 1.05 -15.37
CA ASN A 891 40.64 0.29 -16.61
C ASN A 891 39.31 -0.42 -16.88
N ILE A 892 38.60 -0.03 -17.93
CA ILE A 892 37.41 -0.73 -18.42
C ILE A 892 37.86 -1.68 -19.53
N ASP A 893 37.83 -2.98 -19.27
CA ASP A 893 38.28 -4.05 -20.17
C ASP A 893 37.18 -5.09 -20.34
N TRP A 894 36.48 -5.01 -21.47
CA TRP A 894 35.33 -5.86 -21.78
C TRP A 894 35.69 -7.34 -21.99
N SER A 895 36.99 -7.68 -22.05
CA SER A 895 37.43 -9.08 -22.11
C SER A 895 37.50 -9.76 -20.73
N ARG A 896 37.37 -9.00 -19.64
CA ARG A 896 37.41 -9.56 -18.28
C ARG A 896 36.19 -10.45 -18.03
N LYS A 897 36.43 -11.55 -17.33
CA LYS A 897 35.38 -12.43 -16.81
C LYS A 897 35.02 -12.02 -15.38
N PRO A 898 33.79 -12.30 -14.91
CA PRO A 898 33.41 -12.14 -13.51
C PRO A 898 34.40 -12.83 -12.58
N ILE A 899 34.90 -12.11 -11.57
CA ILE A 899 35.76 -12.65 -10.52
C ILE A 899 34.89 -12.82 -9.28
N GLY A 900 34.31 -14.01 -9.12
CA GLY A 900 33.50 -14.39 -7.96
C GLY A 900 32.03 -14.03 -8.01
N LYS A 901 31.32 -14.28 -6.91
CA LYS A 901 29.88 -14.03 -6.78
C LYS A 901 29.60 -12.59 -6.32
N PRO A 902 28.53 -11.93 -6.80
CA PRO A 902 28.07 -10.67 -6.24
C PRO A 902 27.61 -10.85 -4.79
N LEU A 903 27.65 -9.78 -3.99
CA LEU A 903 27.05 -9.79 -2.66
C LEU A 903 25.52 -10.01 -2.77
N PRO A 904 24.90 -10.69 -1.79
CA PRO A 904 23.44 -10.77 -1.70
C PRO A 904 22.81 -9.38 -1.66
N GLU A 905 21.64 -9.21 -2.30
CA GLU A 905 20.98 -7.90 -2.41
C GLU A 905 20.60 -7.32 -1.03
N ASP A 906 20.31 -8.18 -0.05
CA ASP A 906 20.03 -7.83 1.35
C ASP A 906 21.29 -7.53 2.19
N LYS A 907 22.49 -7.77 1.64
CA LYS A 907 23.78 -7.55 2.31
C LYS A 907 24.63 -6.48 1.65
N LEU A 908 24.06 -5.72 0.72
CA LEU A 908 24.80 -4.69 -0.01
C LEU A 908 25.29 -3.53 0.88
N ASP A 909 24.80 -3.38 2.11
CA ASP A 909 25.28 -2.36 3.04
C ASP A 909 26.12 -2.97 4.19
N SER A 910 26.41 -4.27 4.09
CA SER A 910 27.28 -5.00 5.00
C SER A 910 28.68 -5.15 4.41
N GLU A 911 29.70 -5.22 5.28
CA GLU A 911 31.08 -5.38 4.88
C GLU A 911 31.73 -6.51 5.67
N ILE A 912 32.42 -7.43 4.99
CA ILE A 912 33.38 -8.33 5.62
C ILE A 912 34.74 -7.64 5.55
N LYS A 913 35.30 -7.32 6.71
CA LYS A 913 36.68 -6.82 6.84
C LYS A 913 37.57 -7.94 7.30
N LEU A 914 38.56 -8.26 6.48
CA LEU A 914 39.58 -9.24 6.78
C LEU A 914 40.91 -8.50 6.94
N LYS A 915 41.45 -8.46 8.15
CA LYS A 915 42.79 -7.96 8.38
C LYS A 915 43.73 -9.10 8.66
N PHE A 916 44.96 -8.97 8.19
CA PHE A 916 46.02 -9.90 8.54
C PHE A 916 47.40 -9.27 8.58
N SER A 917 48.31 -9.90 9.31
CA SER A 917 49.72 -9.52 9.36
C SER A 917 50.64 -10.74 9.28
N SER A 918 51.83 -10.49 8.74
CA SER A 918 52.97 -11.41 8.78
C SER A 918 53.71 -11.39 10.13
N GLU A 919 53.29 -10.54 11.06
CA GLU A 919 53.82 -10.44 12.42
C GLU A 919 52.83 -11.09 13.42
N GLU A 920 53.38 -11.66 14.50
CA GLU A 920 52.59 -12.28 15.61
C GLU A 920 51.89 -11.20 16.45
N ASP A 921 52.48 -10.00 16.51
CA ASP A 921 51.83 -8.81 17.04
C ASP A 921 51.26 -7.96 15.90
N TRP A 922 50.17 -7.22 16.15
CA TRP A 922 49.54 -6.30 15.17
C TRP A 922 50.45 -5.10 14.89
N GLY A 923 51.58 -5.36 14.24
CA GLY A 923 52.61 -4.41 13.94
C GLY A 923 52.31 -3.56 12.71
N THR A 924 53.36 -2.93 12.19
CA THR A 924 53.21 -1.94 11.11
C THR A 924 52.86 -2.54 9.75
N SER A 925 53.01 -3.85 9.59
CA SER A 925 52.78 -4.65 8.36
C SER A 925 51.40 -5.32 8.35
N THR A 926 50.35 -4.53 8.56
CA THR A 926 48.95 -5.00 8.49
C THR A 926 48.36 -4.74 7.11
N PHE A 927 47.76 -5.77 6.52
CA PHE A 927 46.95 -5.68 5.31
C PHE A 927 45.48 -5.80 5.69
N GLU A 928 44.65 -4.94 5.10
CA GLU A 928 43.20 -4.96 5.27
C GLU A 928 42.56 -5.18 3.91
N TYR A 929 41.73 -6.23 3.85
CA TYR A 929 40.88 -6.58 2.72
C TYR A 929 39.43 -6.31 3.11
N THR A 930 38.61 -5.89 2.15
CA THR A 930 37.19 -5.62 2.40
C THR A 930 36.33 -6.10 1.24
N THR A 931 35.12 -6.59 1.53
CA THR A 931 34.10 -6.80 0.49
C THR A 931 33.55 -5.45 0.05
N PHE A 932 33.27 -5.29 -1.24
CA PHE A 932 32.67 -4.08 -1.80
C PHE A 932 31.31 -4.42 -2.42
N THR A 933 30.47 -3.40 -2.50
CA THR A 933 29.10 -3.52 -2.99
C THR A 933 29.01 -3.61 -4.51
N ASP A 934 29.99 -3.02 -5.21
CA ASP A 934 30.28 -3.26 -6.63
C ASP A 934 31.07 -4.56 -6.81
N MET A 935 31.20 -5.07 -8.03
CA MET A 935 32.13 -6.16 -8.41
C MET A 935 33.40 -5.67 -9.13
N TYR A 936 33.84 -4.43 -8.86
CA TYR A 936 35.05 -3.90 -9.47
C TYR A 936 36.28 -4.70 -9.03
N VAL A 937 37.20 -4.90 -9.95
CA VAL A 937 38.50 -5.51 -9.67
C VAL A 937 39.35 -4.47 -8.93
N ARG A 938 39.50 -4.65 -7.62
CA ARG A 938 40.28 -3.76 -6.74
C ARG A 938 41.42 -4.52 -6.09
N GLU A 939 42.55 -3.86 -5.86
CA GLU A 939 43.55 -4.40 -4.94
C GLU A 939 42.93 -4.53 -3.54
N ARG A 940 43.23 -5.64 -2.84
CA ARG A 940 42.74 -5.92 -1.47
C ARG A 940 41.22 -6.07 -1.33
N ARG A 941 40.56 -6.59 -2.36
CA ARG A 941 39.15 -6.99 -2.29
C ARG A 941 39.01 -8.38 -1.66
N VAL A 942 38.10 -8.54 -0.71
CA VAL A 942 37.59 -9.87 -0.32
C VAL A 942 36.62 -10.32 -1.40
N GLN A 943 36.88 -11.46 -2.04
CA GLN A 943 35.95 -12.05 -3.00
C GLN A 943 34.84 -12.80 -2.24
N TYR A 944 33.59 -12.42 -2.48
CA TYR A 944 32.45 -13.04 -1.79
C TYR A 944 32.20 -14.45 -2.30
N GLU A 945 32.13 -15.41 -1.38
CA GLU A 945 31.94 -16.83 -1.63
C GLU A 945 32.83 -17.39 -2.75
N THR A 946 34.05 -16.87 -2.87
CA THR A 946 35.03 -17.26 -3.89
C THR A 946 36.40 -17.35 -3.25
N CYS A 947 37.13 -18.42 -3.54
CA CYS A 947 38.49 -18.59 -3.01
C CYS A 947 39.42 -17.51 -3.60
N PHE A 948 40.24 -16.90 -2.75
CA PHE A 948 41.30 -16.00 -3.18
C PHE A 948 42.56 -16.17 -2.34
N GLU A 949 43.70 -15.90 -2.96
CA GLU A 949 45.02 -15.97 -2.32
C GLU A 949 45.32 -14.67 -1.57
N PRO A 950 45.66 -14.73 -0.26
CA PRO A 950 46.18 -13.57 0.46
C PRO A 950 47.64 -13.31 0.06
N ASN A 951 48.04 -12.05 -0.07
CA ASN A 951 49.44 -11.73 -0.32
C ASN A 951 50.27 -11.87 0.98
N GLY A 952 51.03 -12.97 1.12
CA GLY A 952 52.08 -13.15 2.14
C GLY A 952 51.75 -14.11 3.29
N ASP A 953 52.76 -14.43 4.11
CA ASP A 953 52.66 -15.35 5.26
C ASP A 953 51.68 -14.83 6.32
N LEU A 954 50.67 -15.65 6.66
CA LEU A 954 49.63 -15.31 7.61
C LEU A 954 50.02 -15.71 9.04
N ARG A 955 50.34 -14.75 9.92
CA ARG A 955 50.64 -15.01 11.35
C ARG A 955 49.54 -14.56 12.30
N SER A 956 48.85 -13.47 11.96
CA SER A 956 47.69 -12.98 12.69
C SER A 956 46.56 -12.61 11.73
N ALA A 957 45.31 -12.79 12.16
CA ALA A 957 44.12 -12.47 11.37
C ALA A 957 42.98 -11.91 12.22
N GLU A 958 42.13 -11.09 11.61
CA GLU A 958 40.90 -10.55 12.19
C GLU A 958 39.82 -10.56 11.12
N VAL A 959 38.65 -11.08 11.46
CA VAL A 959 37.45 -11.04 10.61
C VAL A 959 36.38 -10.23 11.33
N ARG A 960 35.78 -9.24 10.65
CA ARG A 960 34.63 -8.46 11.14
C ARG A 960 33.52 -8.41 10.10
N GLY A 961 32.28 -8.42 10.57
CA GLY A 961 31.07 -8.27 9.74
C GLY A 961 30.72 -9.51 8.90
N GLY A 962 31.30 -10.67 9.20
CA GLY A 962 31.05 -11.92 8.50
C GLY A 962 31.92 -13.08 9.00
N CYS A 963 32.03 -14.12 8.19
CA CYS A 963 32.85 -15.30 8.44
C CYS A 963 33.81 -15.55 7.28
N CYS A 964 35.07 -15.92 7.58
CA CYS A 964 36.04 -16.39 6.60
C CYS A 964 36.64 -17.75 6.99
N ALA A 965 36.69 -18.67 6.03
CA ALA A 965 37.38 -19.95 6.09
C ALA A 965 38.77 -19.82 5.44
N PHE A 966 39.77 -20.46 6.04
CA PHE A 966 41.19 -20.39 5.69
C PHE A 966 41.69 -21.77 5.29
N TYR A 967 42.48 -21.82 4.22
CA TYR A 967 42.87 -23.03 3.50
C TYR A 967 44.37 -23.05 3.20
N GLY A 968 44.94 -24.25 3.16
CA GLY A 968 46.36 -24.48 2.85
C GLY A 968 46.74 -24.38 1.37
N ASN A 969 45.78 -24.15 0.47
CA ASN A 969 45.96 -24.06 -0.99
C ASN A 969 45.01 -23.03 -1.62
N GLU A 970 45.39 -22.54 -2.81
CA GLU A 970 44.73 -21.45 -3.55
C GLU A 970 43.33 -21.80 -4.08
N ASP A 971 43.01 -23.08 -4.19
CA ASP A 971 41.70 -23.59 -4.66
C ASP A 971 40.72 -23.88 -3.51
N CYS A 972 41.12 -23.59 -2.27
CA CYS A 972 40.33 -23.83 -1.06
C CYS A 972 39.89 -25.31 -0.88
N THR A 973 40.74 -26.27 -1.23
CA THR A 973 40.46 -27.71 -1.03
C THR A 973 41.14 -28.31 0.20
N LYS A 974 42.09 -27.61 0.85
CA LYS A 974 42.75 -28.07 2.09
C LYS A 974 42.34 -27.19 3.28
N TYR A 975 41.22 -27.48 3.90
CA TYR A 975 40.70 -26.68 5.02
C TYR A 975 41.63 -26.67 6.24
N PHE A 976 41.86 -25.50 6.84
CA PHE A 976 42.56 -25.36 8.12
C PHE A 976 41.60 -24.96 9.25
N PHE A 977 41.03 -23.76 9.17
CA PHE A 977 40.15 -23.22 10.21
C PHE A 977 39.22 -22.14 9.64
N LYS A 978 38.21 -21.74 10.43
CA LYS A 978 37.30 -20.63 10.11
C LYS A 978 37.26 -19.59 11.22
N MET A 979 36.94 -18.35 10.91
CA MET A 979 36.79 -17.26 11.86
C MET A 979 35.56 -16.44 11.56
N GLU A 980 34.74 -16.19 12.59
CA GLU A 980 33.57 -15.33 12.51
C GLU A 980 33.71 -14.23 13.57
N ASN A 981 33.65 -12.97 13.12
CA ASN A 981 33.62 -11.79 14.00
C ASN A 981 34.63 -11.81 15.16
N ARG A 982 35.86 -12.29 14.89
CA ARG A 982 36.91 -12.50 15.89
C ARG A 982 38.30 -12.20 15.37
N GLN A 983 39.24 -12.07 16.32
CA GLN A 983 40.65 -11.77 16.09
C GLN A 983 41.52 -12.87 16.71
N HIS A 984 42.52 -13.35 15.98
CA HIS A 984 43.54 -14.28 16.45
C HIS A 984 44.93 -13.69 16.19
N ALA A 985 45.70 -13.46 17.26
CA ALA A 985 47.05 -12.90 17.19
C ALA A 985 48.14 -13.96 16.92
N ASP A 986 47.93 -15.23 17.27
CA ASP A 986 48.91 -16.29 17.06
C ASP A 986 48.27 -17.47 16.32
N ILE A 987 48.27 -17.40 14.98
CA ILE A 987 47.88 -18.53 14.14
C ILE A 987 48.95 -19.60 14.30
N LYS A 988 48.52 -20.78 14.78
CA LYS A 988 49.39 -21.92 15.09
C LYS A 988 50.36 -22.21 13.95
N LYS A 989 51.59 -22.62 14.29
CA LYS A 989 52.67 -22.86 13.31
C LYS A 989 52.26 -23.78 12.16
N GLU A 990 51.49 -24.84 12.46
CA GLU A 990 50.94 -25.78 11.48
C GLU A 990 49.94 -25.16 10.49
N HIS A 991 49.37 -23.99 10.81
CA HIS A 991 48.40 -23.27 9.98
C HIS A 991 48.99 -22.02 9.32
N ARG A 992 50.32 -21.81 9.37
CA ARG A 992 50.95 -20.61 8.76
C ARG A 992 51.00 -20.66 7.23
N GLY A 993 50.81 -21.83 6.63
CA GLY A 993 50.74 -22.01 5.17
C GLY A 993 49.36 -21.74 4.57
N VAL A 994 48.65 -20.71 5.02
CA VAL A 994 47.36 -20.34 4.40
C VAL A 994 47.63 -19.74 3.03
N ASN A 995 47.12 -20.39 1.98
CA ASN A 995 47.22 -19.94 0.59
C ASN A 995 45.84 -19.64 -0.02
N GLY A 996 44.74 -19.93 0.70
CA GLY A 996 43.39 -19.67 0.22
C GLY A 996 42.49 -19.16 1.34
N ILE A 997 41.65 -18.17 1.01
CA ILE A 997 40.64 -17.62 1.90
C ILE A 997 39.30 -17.56 1.17
N TRP A 998 38.23 -17.94 1.87
CA TRP A 998 36.85 -17.89 1.37
C TRP A 998 35.97 -17.21 2.42
N CYS A 999 35.18 -16.21 2.05
CA CYS A 999 34.38 -15.43 3.01
C CYS A 999 32.90 -15.36 2.64
N THR A 1000 32.02 -15.31 3.65
CA THR A 1000 30.56 -15.16 3.52
C THR A 1000 29.96 -14.36 4.69
N PHE A 1001 28.74 -13.84 4.50
CA PHE A 1001 27.96 -13.23 5.58
C PHE A 1001 27.21 -14.27 6.42
N GLN A 1002 27.15 -15.52 5.96
CA GLN A 1002 26.49 -16.58 6.71
C GLN A 1002 27.31 -16.96 7.94
N ALA A 1003 26.60 -17.16 9.06
CA ALA A 1003 27.19 -17.68 10.27
C ALA A 1003 27.89 -19.01 9.99
N ASP A 1004 28.91 -19.32 10.78
CA ASP A 1004 29.66 -20.56 10.69
C ASP A 1004 30.36 -20.79 9.34
N CYS A 1005 30.49 -19.76 8.50
CA CYS A 1005 31.03 -19.84 7.14
C CYS A 1005 30.26 -20.86 6.29
N MET A 1006 28.94 -20.94 6.47
CA MET A 1006 28.10 -21.87 5.72
C MET A 1006 28.26 -21.63 4.21
N GLY A 1007 28.44 -22.74 3.46
CA GLY A 1007 28.76 -22.73 2.04
C GLY A 1007 30.26 -22.75 1.72
N ALA A 1008 31.14 -22.66 2.72
CA ALA A 1008 32.58 -22.82 2.52
C ALA A 1008 32.90 -24.21 1.95
N PRO A 1009 33.79 -24.33 0.96
CA PRO A 1009 34.25 -25.63 0.46
C PRO A 1009 34.75 -26.52 1.61
N LEU A 1010 34.12 -27.69 1.75
CA LEU A 1010 34.57 -28.73 2.66
C LEU A 1010 35.61 -29.54 1.88
N GLY A 1011 36.88 -29.33 2.21
CA GLY A 1011 38.02 -29.99 1.58
C GLY A 1011 38.00 -31.51 1.67
#